data_AF-A0A8H6QRG5-F1
#
_entry.id   AF-A0A8H6QRG5-F1
#
_cell.length_a   1.000
_cell.length_b   1.000
_cell.length_c   1.000
_cell.angle_alpha   90.00
_cell.angle_beta   90.00
_cell.angle_gamma   90.00
#
_symmetry.space_group_name_H-M   'P 1'
#
loop_
_entity.id
_entity.type
_entity.pdbx_description
1 polymer ?
#
loop_
_entity_poly.entity_id
_entity_poly.type
_entity_poly.pdbx_seq_one_letter_code
_entity_poly.pdbx_strand_id
1 'polypeptide(L)'
;MVQFKSVCTLAVAAFAALGAAAPARLAERAVSSSVLQELSLFAEYSAAAYCSNNINSTGTKLTCSAGNCPLVEAANTKTLSEFDDSSSFGDVAGFLVADTTNKLLVVSFRGSRTIDTWIANLDFGLESSDLCSGCSVHTGFWKSWEVVANALTTELNSAIATYPGYTIVFTGHSFGAALATLGAATLRKAGISVQLYNYGSPRVGNTALATYITGQGSNYRVTHTNDIVPRLPPRAFGFSHTSPEYWITSGDAVTVTTSDVTVVQGIDSTGGNAGEGSTSVAAHNCNSGIALKPPSQWLSPTSAAMLFFGGGVQSPRRRNKEKAILVTILIVYAIYFVFFAKSSGDRESAVSVHNAVHDEGAHRDSRSGQASPSHDSKRIERDMVIASMKSDNTSWLFENFPDWHKSVYVVDDKNAELTVAQNKGRESMVYLTYIIDNYDHLPDVILFIHSKRYQWHNDDPYYDGVPMLRRFQVPYLQKQGYVNLRCAWTLGCPAEIHPHTDTHRDDVHAGEYFKNGFMELFPGVDVPEEVGVSCCAQFGVTSWKVRERPKSDYVRFRKWLSETPLKDDLSGRIMEYSWHMIFGQGPVYCPTAEECYCKVFGLCDLTCPNERECAGRYVLPPYSTLPQGWPYIGWKGQQQDPSTGLPES
;
A
#
# COMPACT_ATOMS: atom_id res chain seq x y z
N MET A 1 62.99 -15.35 55.12
CA MET A 1 61.52 -15.55 55.04
C MET A 1 61.18 -15.60 53.56
N VAL A 2 60.54 -16.59 52.93
CA VAL A 2 59.92 -17.91 53.19
C VAL A 2 59.78 -18.45 51.74
N GLN A 3 60.38 -19.60 51.36
CA GLN A 3 59.70 -20.89 51.09
C GLN A 3 58.51 -20.81 50.10
N PHE A 4 58.17 -21.74 49.20
CA PHE A 4 58.64 -23.03 48.69
C PHE A 4 57.55 -23.49 47.68
N LYS A 5 57.86 -24.45 46.78
CA LYS A 5 56.95 -25.26 45.90
C LYS A 5 56.46 -24.55 44.62
N SER A 6 56.73 -24.95 43.38
CA SER A 6 56.96 -26.23 42.69
C SER A 6 55.80 -27.24 42.63
N VAL A 7 55.24 -27.34 41.41
CA VAL A 7 54.76 -28.53 40.65
C VAL A 7 53.37 -29.11 40.94
N CYS A 8 52.58 -29.24 39.84
CA CYS A 8 51.61 -30.29 39.43
C CYS A 8 50.39 -29.66 38.73
N THR A 9 49.90 -29.99 37.52
CA THR A 9 50.19 -31.08 36.56
C THR A 9 49.60 -30.71 35.18
N LEU A 10 50.20 -31.30 34.15
CA LEU A 10 49.95 -31.35 32.70
C LEU A 10 48.49 -31.42 32.18
N ALA A 11 48.27 -30.90 30.96
CA ALA A 11 48.03 -31.66 29.70
C ALA A 11 47.78 -30.66 28.53
N VAL A 12 48.75 -30.42 27.64
CA VAL A 12 48.93 -31.03 26.30
C VAL A 12 47.64 -31.08 25.46
N ALA A 13 47.53 -30.21 24.44
CA ALA A 13 47.65 -30.60 23.03
C ALA A 13 47.29 -29.42 22.11
N ALA A 14 48.23 -29.06 21.23
CA ALA A 14 47.96 -28.28 20.05
C ALA A 14 47.11 -29.10 19.06
N PHE A 15 46.11 -28.46 18.46
CA PHE A 15 45.65 -28.82 17.13
C PHE A 15 45.64 -27.56 16.26
N ALA A 16 46.39 -27.66 15.16
CA ALA A 16 46.49 -26.68 14.12
C ALA A 16 45.17 -26.56 13.34
N ALA A 17 44.93 -25.33 12.88
CA ALA A 17 44.26 -24.93 11.64
C ALA A 17 43.31 -25.93 10.95
N LEU A 18 42.04 -25.53 10.86
CA LEU A 18 41.25 -25.50 9.63
C LEU A 18 40.07 -24.54 9.88
N GLY A 19 40.36 -23.25 9.83
CA GLY A 19 39.29 -22.27 9.61
C GLY A 19 38.79 -22.50 8.20
N ALA A 20 37.66 -23.18 8.05
CA ALA A 20 36.91 -23.15 6.81
C ALA A 20 36.49 -21.69 6.60
N ALA A 21 37.28 -20.95 5.82
CA ALA A 21 36.81 -19.71 5.24
C ALA A 21 35.59 -20.08 4.39
N ALA A 22 34.39 -19.79 4.90
CA ALA A 22 33.21 -19.81 4.08
C ALA A 22 33.50 -18.90 2.87
N PRO A 23 33.29 -19.35 1.62
CA PRO A 23 33.51 -18.49 0.48
C PRO A 23 32.57 -17.29 0.61
N ALA A 24 33.15 -16.10 0.79
CA ALA A 24 32.41 -14.87 0.60
C ALA A 24 31.83 -14.93 -0.83
N ARG A 25 30.51 -14.95 -0.94
CA ARG A 25 29.86 -14.80 -2.25
C ARG A 25 30.29 -13.44 -2.78
N LEU A 26 31.12 -13.45 -3.82
CA LEU A 26 31.60 -12.26 -4.52
C LEU A 26 30.39 -11.54 -5.11
N ALA A 27 29.93 -10.47 -4.45
CA ALA A 27 29.07 -9.48 -5.08
C ALA A 27 29.94 -8.69 -6.07
N GLU A 28 29.70 -8.84 -7.37
CA GLU A 28 30.40 -8.09 -8.39
C GLU A 28 29.79 -6.69 -8.45
N ARG A 29 30.58 -5.69 -8.09
CA ARG A 29 30.14 -4.30 -7.84
C ARG A 29 29.91 -3.48 -9.11
N ALA A 30 30.13 -4.03 -10.30
CA ALA A 30 29.91 -3.32 -11.56
C ALA A 30 29.53 -4.27 -12.70
N VAL A 31 28.47 -3.91 -13.43
CA VAL A 31 28.09 -4.58 -14.69
C VAL A 31 28.86 -4.01 -15.88
N SER A 32 28.93 -4.73 -16.99
CA SER A 32 29.49 -4.18 -18.23
C SER A 32 28.60 -3.05 -18.78
N SER A 33 29.18 -2.15 -19.57
CA SER A 33 28.43 -1.11 -20.27
C SER A 33 27.37 -1.67 -21.21
N SER A 34 27.64 -2.83 -21.84
CA SER A 34 26.67 -3.52 -22.71
C SER A 34 25.45 -4.00 -21.92
N VAL A 35 25.65 -4.60 -20.74
CA VAL A 35 24.55 -5.03 -19.88
C VAL A 35 23.71 -3.84 -19.44
N LEU A 36 24.34 -2.74 -19.00
CA LEU A 36 23.59 -1.55 -18.61
C LEU A 36 22.78 -0.95 -19.78
N GLN A 37 23.30 -0.99 -21.01
CA GLN A 37 22.58 -0.55 -22.21
C GLN A 37 21.36 -1.43 -22.50
N GLU A 38 21.49 -2.76 -22.40
CA GLU A 38 20.37 -3.69 -22.55
C GLU A 38 19.33 -3.49 -21.45
N LEU A 39 19.75 -3.38 -20.19
CA LEU A 39 18.86 -3.09 -19.07
C LEU A 39 18.11 -1.76 -19.26
N SER A 40 18.77 -0.74 -19.82
CA SER A 40 18.13 0.55 -20.10
C SER A 40 17.11 0.44 -21.23
N LEU A 41 17.46 -0.22 -22.34
CA LEU A 41 16.56 -0.40 -23.49
C LEU A 41 15.28 -1.14 -23.10
N PHE A 42 15.37 -2.22 -22.33
CA PHE A 42 14.19 -2.99 -21.94
C PHE A 42 13.38 -2.35 -20.81
N ALA A 43 13.99 -1.45 -20.02
CA ALA A 43 13.25 -0.59 -19.11
C ALA A 43 12.35 0.38 -19.91
N GLU A 44 12.87 0.95 -20.99
CA GLU A 44 12.09 1.82 -21.88
C GLU A 44 10.96 1.07 -22.61
N TYR A 45 11.19 -0.18 -23.04
CA TYR A 45 10.09 -1.02 -23.55
C TYR A 45 9.02 -1.29 -22.49
N SER A 46 9.42 -1.49 -21.23
CA SER A 46 8.49 -1.63 -20.10
C SER A 46 7.71 -0.33 -19.85
N ALA A 47 8.37 0.83 -19.96
CA ALA A 47 7.74 2.15 -19.84
C ALA A 47 6.74 2.41 -20.97
N ALA A 48 7.11 2.07 -22.21
CA ALA A 48 6.26 2.25 -23.38
C ALA A 48 4.93 1.48 -23.29
N ALA A 49 4.84 0.41 -22.51
CA ALA A 49 3.60 -0.34 -22.27
C ALA A 49 2.56 0.43 -21.44
N TYR A 50 2.96 1.50 -20.75
CA TYR A 50 2.03 2.39 -20.04
C TYR A 50 1.41 3.47 -20.94
N CYS A 51 2.08 3.82 -22.05
CA CYS A 51 1.58 4.83 -22.96
C CYS A 51 0.37 4.31 -23.73
N SER A 52 -0.79 4.94 -23.52
CA SER A 52 -2.09 4.47 -24.03
C SER A 52 -2.15 4.36 -25.56
N ASN A 53 -1.40 5.21 -26.26
CA ASN A 53 -1.28 5.17 -27.72
C ASN A 53 -0.60 3.89 -28.25
N ASN A 54 0.20 3.20 -27.43
CA ASN A 54 0.90 1.97 -27.81
C ASN A 54 0.08 0.70 -27.56
N ILE A 55 -1.15 0.83 -27.03
CA ILE A 55 -2.06 -0.29 -26.72
C ILE A 55 -3.44 -0.12 -27.37
N ASN A 56 -3.59 0.85 -28.27
CA ASN A 56 -4.83 1.10 -29.01
C ASN A 56 -4.62 1.42 -30.51
N SER A 57 -3.42 1.17 -31.05
CA SER A 57 -3.07 1.50 -32.44
C SER A 57 -2.09 0.50 -33.06
N THR A 58 -2.59 -0.70 -33.37
CA THR A 58 -1.78 -1.76 -34.00
C THR A 58 -1.16 -1.34 -35.34
N GLY A 59 0.03 -1.88 -35.63
CA GLY A 59 0.77 -1.60 -36.86
C GLY A 59 1.50 -0.25 -36.87
N THR A 60 1.50 0.47 -35.74
CA THR A 60 2.18 1.77 -35.60
C THR A 60 3.53 1.62 -34.91
N LYS A 61 4.29 2.72 -34.91
CA LYS A 61 5.57 2.81 -34.22
C LYS A 61 5.34 3.13 -32.74
N LEU A 62 6.10 2.52 -31.84
CA LEU A 62 6.05 2.87 -30.42
C LEU A 62 6.51 4.31 -30.20
N THR A 63 5.72 5.05 -29.45
CA THR A 63 6.00 6.44 -29.08
C THR A 63 5.61 6.69 -27.63
N CYS A 64 6.34 7.55 -26.93
CA CYS A 64 6.06 7.89 -25.54
C CYS A 64 6.07 9.41 -25.36
N SER A 65 4.88 10.00 -25.24
CA SER A 65 4.70 11.45 -25.09
C SER A 65 5.42 12.06 -23.87
N ALA A 66 5.68 11.24 -22.84
CA ALA A 66 6.41 11.65 -21.65
C ALA A 66 7.94 11.71 -21.85
N GLY A 67 8.47 11.30 -23.01
CA GLY A 67 9.91 11.28 -23.29
C GLY A 67 10.69 10.22 -22.49
N ASN A 68 10.00 9.20 -21.98
CA ASN A 68 10.55 8.12 -21.15
C ASN A 68 10.96 6.86 -21.95
N CYS A 69 10.90 6.89 -23.29
CA CYS A 69 11.39 5.79 -24.13
C CYS A 69 12.21 6.23 -25.37
N PRO A 70 13.20 7.14 -25.24
CA PRO A 70 13.93 7.70 -26.39
C PRO A 70 14.73 6.68 -27.23
N LEU A 71 15.28 5.62 -26.62
CA LEU A 71 15.96 4.53 -27.35
C LEU A 71 14.96 3.71 -28.16
N VAL A 72 13.76 3.46 -27.60
CA VAL A 72 12.66 2.78 -28.30
C VAL A 72 12.12 3.64 -29.44
N GLU A 73 11.98 4.95 -29.25
CA GLU A 73 11.58 5.89 -30.29
C GLU A 73 12.65 6.05 -31.38
N ALA A 74 13.93 5.90 -31.05
CA ALA A 74 15.02 5.88 -32.03
C ALA A 74 15.03 4.59 -32.87
N ALA A 75 14.55 3.48 -32.32
CA ALA A 75 14.46 2.21 -33.02
C ALA A 75 13.32 2.18 -34.06
N ASN A 76 13.45 1.30 -35.06
CA ASN A 76 12.42 1.08 -36.08
C ASN A 76 11.48 -0.03 -35.62
N THR A 77 10.53 0.37 -34.76
CA THR A 77 9.53 -0.50 -34.14
C THR A 77 8.22 -0.51 -34.91
N LYS A 78 7.52 -1.66 -34.88
CA LYS A 78 6.17 -1.82 -35.40
C LYS A 78 5.36 -2.75 -34.49
N THR A 79 4.28 -2.27 -33.88
CA THR A 79 3.37 -3.14 -33.10
C THR A 79 2.73 -4.16 -34.03
N LEU A 80 2.83 -5.44 -33.63
CA LEU A 80 2.23 -6.57 -34.34
C LEU A 80 0.89 -6.95 -33.71
N SER A 81 0.83 -6.91 -32.37
CA SER A 81 -0.37 -7.18 -31.59
C SER A 81 -0.34 -6.34 -30.32
N GLU A 82 -1.52 -5.98 -29.83
CA GLU A 82 -1.76 -5.17 -28.64
C GLU A 82 -2.90 -5.83 -27.86
N PHE A 83 -2.83 -5.77 -26.53
CA PHE A 83 -3.84 -6.35 -25.65
C PHE A 83 -4.11 -5.39 -24.48
N ASP A 84 -5.37 -5.29 -24.06
CA ASP A 84 -5.84 -4.53 -22.89
C ASP A 84 -7.12 -5.21 -22.39
N ASP A 85 -6.94 -6.31 -21.63
CA ASP A 85 -8.02 -7.11 -21.07
C ASP A 85 -8.15 -6.83 -19.57
N SER A 86 -9.35 -6.49 -19.13
CA SER A 86 -9.67 -6.36 -17.70
C SER A 86 -10.23 -7.68 -17.15
N SER A 87 -9.60 -8.21 -16.11
CA SER A 87 -10.09 -9.40 -15.40
C SER A 87 -10.27 -9.12 -13.90
N SER A 88 -11.00 -9.98 -13.19
CA SER A 88 -11.12 -9.92 -11.73
C SER A 88 -9.79 -10.10 -10.99
N PHE A 89 -8.72 -10.48 -11.68
CA PHE A 89 -7.39 -10.76 -11.11
C PHE A 89 -6.32 -9.74 -11.50
N GLY A 90 -6.68 -8.75 -12.34
CA GLY A 90 -5.79 -7.69 -12.83
C GLY A 90 -6.12 -7.26 -14.25
N ASP A 91 -5.82 -6.00 -14.55
CA ASP A 91 -5.87 -5.43 -15.90
C ASP A 91 -4.59 -5.81 -16.65
N VAL A 92 -4.69 -6.75 -17.59
CA VAL A 92 -3.56 -7.24 -18.41
C VAL A 92 -3.49 -6.43 -19.68
N ALA A 93 -2.45 -5.61 -19.80
CA ALA A 93 -2.23 -4.81 -21.00
C ALA A 93 -0.79 -4.86 -21.47
N GLY A 94 -0.58 -4.59 -22.74
CA GLY A 94 0.75 -4.62 -23.35
C GLY A 94 0.71 -4.82 -24.85
N PHE A 95 1.88 -5.16 -25.40
CA PHE A 95 2.04 -5.35 -26.84
C PHE A 95 3.09 -6.39 -27.18
N LEU A 96 3.00 -6.92 -28.39
CA LEU A 96 4.05 -7.59 -29.13
C LEU A 96 4.52 -6.65 -30.25
N VAL A 97 5.81 -6.33 -30.28
CA VAL A 97 6.43 -5.40 -31.24
C VAL A 97 7.62 -6.05 -31.95
N ALA A 98 7.77 -5.76 -33.24
CA ALA A 98 9.00 -6.05 -33.98
C ALA A 98 9.91 -4.82 -33.99
N ASP A 99 11.13 -4.97 -33.49
CA ASP A 99 12.21 -4.00 -33.59
C ASP A 99 13.21 -4.46 -34.65
N THR A 100 13.15 -3.83 -35.82
CA THR A 100 14.03 -4.18 -36.94
C THR A 100 15.43 -3.56 -36.85
N THR A 101 15.62 -2.57 -35.97
CA THR A 101 16.93 -1.97 -35.70
C THR A 101 17.79 -2.94 -34.90
N ASN A 102 17.22 -3.49 -33.82
CA ASN A 102 17.92 -4.37 -32.89
C ASN A 102 17.69 -5.88 -33.18
N LYS A 103 16.85 -6.20 -34.16
CA LYS A 103 16.41 -7.57 -34.51
C LYS A 103 15.77 -8.29 -33.32
N LEU A 104 14.77 -7.63 -32.71
CA LEU A 104 14.06 -8.13 -31.53
C LEU A 104 12.57 -8.33 -31.82
N LEU A 105 11.99 -9.35 -31.21
CA LEU A 105 10.56 -9.49 -30.98
C LEU A 105 10.32 -9.26 -29.49
N VAL A 106 9.76 -8.12 -29.12
CA VAL A 106 9.58 -7.74 -27.71
C VAL A 106 8.12 -7.88 -27.33
N VAL A 107 7.85 -8.66 -26.29
CA VAL A 107 6.56 -8.67 -25.58
C VAL A 107 6.73 -7.85 -24.31
N SER A 108 5.99 -6.76 -24.19
CA SER A 108 6.02 -5.89 -23.02
C SER A 108 4.67 -5.90 -22.32
N PHE A 109 4.68 -6.13 -21.01
CA PHE A 109 3.48 -6.09 -20.15
C PHE A 109 3.48 -4.82 -19.30
N ARG A 110 2.36 -4.11 -19.33
CA ARG A 110 2.06 -2.98 -18.43
C ARG A 110 1.83 -3.51 -17.02
N GLY A 111 2.24 -2.71 -16.02
CA GLY A 111 1.81 -2.93 -14.65
C GLY A 111 0.41 -2.37 -14.37
N SER A 112 0.04 -2.42 -13.09
CA SER A 112 -1.21 -1.84 -12.59
C SER A 112 -1.14 -0.31 -12.63
N ARG A 113 -2.23 0.36 -13.03
CA ARG A 113 -2.32 1.84 -13.09
C ARG A 113 -2.31 2.54 -11.72
N THR A 114 -2.37 1.75 -10.65
CA THR A 114 -2.37 2.19 -9.25
C THR A 114 -1.61 1.15 -8.42
N ILE A 115 -0.30 1.32 -8.34
CA ILE A 115 0.59 0.32 -7.74
C ILE A 115 0.34 0.19 -6.23
N ASP A 116 0.02 1.29 -5.53
CA ASP A 116 -0.31 1.26 -4.10
C ASP A 116 -1.58 0.48 -3.79
N THR A 117 -2.61 0.69 -4.62
CA THR A 117 -3.86 -0.06 -4.53
C THR A 117 -3.63 -1.54 -4.88
N TRP A 118 -2.76 -1.83 -5.84
CA TRP A 118 -2.41 -3.21 -6.17
C TRP A 118 -1.64 -3.87 -5.04
N ILE A 119 -0.66 -3.18 -4.41
CA ILE A 119 0.09 -3.67 -3.24
C ILE A 119 -0.86 -3.98 -2.09
N ALA A 120 -1.82 -3.09 -1.82
CA ALA A 120 -2.81 -3.27 -0.75
C ALA A 120 -3.80 -4.42 -1.04
N ASN A 121 -4.11 -4.68 -2.31
CA ASN A 121 -5.05 -5.73 -2.72
C ASN A 121 -4.38 -7.07 -3.05
N LEU A 122 -3.05 -7.14 -3.02
CA LEU A 122 -2.29 -8.27 -3.53
C LEU A 122 -2.62 -9.55 -2.74
N ASP A 123 -3.12 -10.56 -3.44
CA ASP A 123 -3.55 -11.85 -2.91
C ASP A 123 -2.41 -12.87 -3.02
N PHE A 124 -1.75 -13.25 -1.92
CA PHE A 124 -0.57 -14.12 -1.97
C PHE A 124 -0.87 -15.61 -2.22
N GLY A 125 -2.00 -15.93 -2.87
CA GLY A 125 -2.41 -17.28 -3.24
C GLY A 125 -1.33 -18.00 -4.03
N LEU A 126 -0.95 -19.21 -3.61
CA LEU A 126 -0.15 -20.13 -4.43
C LEU A 126 -1.05 -21.23 -4.98
N GLU A 127 -1.09 -21.38 -6.31
CA GLU A 127 -1.68 -22.54 -6.97
C GLU A 127 -0.58 -23.42 -7.57
N SER A 128 -0.84 -24.73 -7.66
CA SER A 128 0.12 -25.65 -8.30
C SER A 128 0.21 -25.35 -9.79
N SER A 129 1.44 -25.28 -10.30
CA SER A 129 1.72 -25.09 -11.72
C SER A 129 2.34 -26.34 -12.32
N ASP A 130 2.02 -26.61 -13.57
CA ASP A 130 2.62 -27.69 -14.34
C ASP A 130 4.01 -27.34 -14.88
N LEU A 131 4.50 -26.10 -14.70
CA LEU A 131 5.80 -25.63 -15.21
C LEU A 131 6.96 -26.55 -14.80
N CYS A 132 6.90 -27.07 -13.58
CA CYS A 132 7.91 -27.96 -13.01
C CYS A 132 7.37 -28.74 -11.81
N SER A 133 8.04 -29.84 -11.47
CA SER A 133 7.68 -30.64 -10.31
C SER A 133 7.79 -29.83 -9.01
N GLY A 134 6.71 -29.81 -8.22
CA GLY A 134 6.62 -29.08 -6.95
C GLY A 134 6.49 -27.55 -7.11
N CYS A 135 6.27 -27.06 -8.32
CA CYS A 135 6.15 -25.63 -8.56
C CYS A 135 4.75 -25.11 -8.23
N SER A 136 4.74 -23.99 -7.52
CA SER A 136 3.54 -23.22 -7.25
C SER A 136 3.74 -21.79 -7.69
N VAL A 137 2.73 -21.23 -8.32
CA VAL A 137 2.69 -19.89 -8.91
C VAL A 137 1.70 -19.05 -8.15
N HIS A 138 1.90 -17.73 -8.14
CA HIS A 138 0.93 -16.80 -7.61
C HIS A 138 -0.39 -16.89 -8.41
N THR A 139 -1.51 -17.18 -7.76
CA THR A 139 -2.81 -17.42 -8.41
C THR A 139 -3.23 -16.23 -9.28
N GLY A 140 -3.21 -15.01 -8.72
CA GLY A 140 -3.57 -13.81 -9.49
C GLY A 140 -2.72 -13.59 -10.74
N PHE A 141 -1.39 -13.75 -10.66
CA PHE A 141 -0.49 -13.59 -11.82
C PHE A 141 -0.68 -14.71 -12.83
N TRP A 142 -0.91 -15.95 -12.37
CA TRP A 142 -1.15 -17.08 -13.24
C TRP A 142 -2.45 -16.93 -14.02
N LYS A 143 -3.55 -16.58 -13.35
CA LYS A 143 -4.83 -16.32 -14.03
C LYS A 143 -4.74 -15.14 -14.99
N SER A 144 -4.04 -14.08 -14.62
CA SER A 144 -3.80 -12.94 -15.50
C SER A 144 -3.00 -13.33 -16.75
N TRP A 145 -1.96 -14.15 -16.59
CA TRP A 145 -1.22 -14.70 -17.73
C TRP A 145 -2.10 -15.58 -18.63
N GLU A 146 -2.92 -16.46 -18.04
CA GLU A 146 -3.80 -17.38 -18.77
C GLU A 146 -4.79 -16.65 -19.69
N VAL A 147 -5.24 -15.43 -19.34
CA VAL A 147 -6.13 -14.60 -20.18
C VAL A 147 -5.53 -14.35 -21.56
N VAL A 148 -4.25 -14.01 -21.63
CA VAL A 148 -3.58 -13.59 -22.87
C VAL A 148 -2.69 -14.68 -23.48
N ALA A 149 -2.36 -15.73 -22.73
CA ALA A 149 -1.36 -16.73 -23.11
C ALA A 149 -1.59 -17.35 -24.49
N ASN A 150 -2.83 -17.78 -24.79
CA ASN A 150 -3.15 -18.45 -26.05
C ASN A 150 -3.05 -17.49 -27.25
N ALA A 151 -3.69 -16.33 -27.16
CA ALA A 151 -3.67 -15.33 -28.23
C ALA A 151 -2.24 -14.84 -28.50
N LEU A 152 -1.51 -14.49 -27.43
CA LEU A 152 -0.12 -14.04 -27.54
C LEU A 152 0.80 -15.11 -28.13
N THR A 153 0.62 -16.39 -27.76
CA THR A 153 1.44 -17.48 -28.31
C THR A 153 1.20 -17.65 -29.82
N THR A 154 -0.05 -17.53 -30.27
CA THR A 154 -0.39 -17.58 -31.71
C THR A 154 0.24 -16.41 -32.49
N GLU A 155 0.13 -15.20 -31.96
CA GLU A 155 0.73 -14.01 -32.59
C GLU A 155 2.26 -14.08 -32.60
N LEU A 156 2.86 -14.54 -31.50
CA LEU A 156 4.31 -14.71 -31.40
C LEU A 156 4.82 -15.76 -32.41
N ASN A 157 4.14 -16.89 -32.57
CA ASN A 157 4.52 -17.89 -33.57
C ASN A 157 4.46 -17.33 -35.00
N SER A 158 3.46 -16.51 -35.30
CA SER A 158 3.34 -15.81 -36.59
C SER A 158 4.47 -14.79 -36.79
N ALA A 159 4.84 -14.07 -35.73
CA ALA A 159 5.97 -13.15 -35.74
C ALA A 159 7.31 -13.89 -35.94
N ILE A 160 7.54 -15.02 -35.27
CA ILE A 160 8.75 -15.84 -35.42
C ILE A 160 8.91 -16.31 -36.87
N ALA A 161 7.82 -16.73 -37.52
CA ALA A 161 7.85 -17.13 -38.92
C ALA A 161 8.17 -15.95 -39.87
N THR A 162 7.72 -14.75 -39.52
CA THR A 162 7.92 -13.53 -40.31
C THR A 162 9.31 -12.92 -40.12
N TYR A 163 9.87 -13.03 -38.91
CA TYR A 163 11.13 -12.41 -38.50
C TYR A 163 12.16 -13.47 -38.05
N PRO A 164 12.61 -14.35 -38.96
CA PRO A 164 13.54 -15.42 -38.60
C PRO A 164 14.86 -14.85 -38.08
N GLY A 165 15.37 -15.44 -36.99
CA GLY A 165 16.64 -15.05 -36.35
C GLY A 165 16.56 -13.83 -35.44
N TYR A 166 15.36 -13.29 -35.18
CA TYR A 166 15.17 -12.22 -34.19
C TYR A 166 15.20 -12.81 -32.78
N THR A 167 15.73 -12.05 -31.82
CA THR A 167 15.75 -12.43 -30.41
C THR A 167 14.39 -12.14 -29.78
N ILE A 168 13.80 -13.11 -29.09
CA ILE A 168 12.53 -12.93 -28.39
C ILE A 168 12.83 -12.44 -26.97
N VAL A 169 12.20 -11.33 -26.59
CA VAL A 169 12.37 -10.71 -25.28
C VAL A 169 11.02 -10.52 -24.62
N PHE A 170 10.90 -10.97 -23.38
CA PHE A 170 9.77 -10.69 -22.52
C PHE A 170 10.20 -9.66 -21.48
N THR A 171 9.41 -8.59 -21.35
CA THR A 171 9.70 -7.52 -20.41
C THR A 171 8.45 -6.94 -19.78
N GLY A 172 8.64 -6.20 -18.69
CA GLY A 172 7.56 -5.57 -17.95
C GLY A 172 8.07 -4.97 -16.64
N HIS A 173 7.27 -4.05 -16.11
CA HIS A 173 7.48 -3.38 -14.83
C HIS A 173 6.37 -3.75 -13.83
N SER A 174 6.68 -3.85 -12.54
CA SER A 174 5.69 -4.07 -11.48
C SER A 174 4.88 -5.36 -11.70
N PHE A 175 3.55 -5.30 -11.64
CA PHE A 175 2.65 -6.40 -12.03
C PHE A 175 2.97 -6.99 -13.41
N GLY A 176 3.31 -6.17 -14.42
CA GLY A 176 3.68 -6.64 -15.75
C GLY A 176 4.97 -7.46 -15.76
N ALA A 177 5.91 -7.14 -14.86
CA ALA A 177 7.13 -7.91 -14.66
C ALA A 177 6.86 -9.35 -14.19
N ALA A 178 5.79 -9.54 -13.40
CA ALA A 178 5.33 -10.86 -12.97
C ALA A 178 4.80 -11.68 -14.15
N LEU A 179 3.97 -11.07 -15.00
CA LEU A 179 3.42 -11.71 -16.20
C LEU A 179 4.52 -12.06 -17.21
N ALA A 180 5.46 -11.14 -17.45
CA ALA A 180 6.62 -11.38 -18.29
C ALA A 180 7.42 -12.60 -17.82
N THR A 181 7.59 -12.74 -16.50
CA THR A 181 8.32 -13.85 -15.88
C THR A 181 7.61 -15.19 -16.10
N LEU A 182 6.30 -15.25 -15.86
CA LEU A 182 5.50 -16.47 -16.05
C LEU A 182 5.38 -16.84 -17.54
N GLY A 183 5.20 -15.85 -18.41
CA GLY A 183 5.15 -16.03 -19.86
C GLY A 183 6.46 -16.57 -20.43
N ALA A 184 7.60 -15.97 -20.05
CA ALA A 184 8.91 -16.46 -20.45
C ALA A 184 9.15 -17.90 -19.99
N ALA A 185 8.82 -18.23 -18.74
CA ALA A 185 8.96 -19.58 -18.21
C ALA A 185 8.12 -20.61 -18.99
N THR A 186 6.89 -20.25 -19.32
CA THR A 186 5.94 -21.08 -20.09
C THR A 186 6.44 -21.33 -21.51
N LEU A 187 6.90 -20.30 -22.22
CA LEU A 187 7.39 -20.43 -23.59
C LEU A 187 8.73 -21.19 -23.66
N ARG A 188 9.61 -21.00 -22.68
CA ARG A 188 10.85 -21.77 -22.55
C ARG A 188 10.58 -23.25 -22.31
N LYS A 189 9.57 -23.58 -21.50
CA LYS A 189 9.10 -24.97 -21.34
C LYS A 189 8.61 -25.56 -22.66
N ALA A 190 7.99 -24.75 -23.52
CA ALA A 190 7.57 -25.14 -24.87
C ALA A 190 8.72 -25.17 -25.91
N GLY A 191 9.97 -24.91 -25.50
CA GLY A 191 11.15 -24.96 -26.37
C GLY A 191 11.47 -23.66 -27.11
N ILE A 192 10.79 -22.55 -26.80
CA ILE A 192 11.05 -21.24 -27.40
C ILE A 192 12.11 -20.49 -26.58
N SER A 193 13.18 -20.05 -27.22
CA SER A 193 14.23 -19.27 -26.57
C SER A 193 13.74 -17.82 -26.34
N VAL A 194 13.58 -17.45 -25.08
CA VAL A 194 13.11 -16.13 -24.65
C VAL A 194 14.11 -15.53 -23.67
N GLN A 195 14.49 -14.27 -23.81
CA GLN A 195 15.20 -13.51 -22.78
C GLN A 195 14.20 -12.77 -21.88
N LEU A 196 14.46 -12.71 -20.58
CA LEU A 196 13.56 -12.06 -19.62
C LEU A 196 14.25 -10.86 -18.97
N TYR A 197 13.66 -9.68 -19.12
CA TYR A 197 14.09 -8.44 -18.44
C TYR A 197 12.91 -7.91 -17.64
N ASN A 198 12.98 -7.97 -16.31
CA ASN A 198 11.85 -7.61 -15.46
C ASN A 198 12.30 -6.58 -14.43
N TYR A 199 11.45 -5.57 -14.18
CA TYR A 199 11.80 -4.39 -13.39
C TYR A 199 10.85 -4.22 -12.23
N GLY A 200 11.37 -4.15 -11.00
CA GLY A 200 10.52 -4.05 -9.81
C GLY A 200 9.56 -5.24 -9.68
N SER A 201 9.95 -6.43 -10.14
CA SER A 201 9.04 -7.59 -10.16
C SER A 201 8.71 -8.07 -8.74
N PRO A 202 7.44 -8.35 -8.43
CA PRO A 202 7.09 -9.12 -7.24
C PRO A 202 7.58 -10.57 -7.35
N ARG A 203 7.56 -11.31 -6.24
CA ARG A 203 7.79 -12.76 -6.24
C ARG A 203 6.63 -13.46 -6.94
N VAL A 204 6.92 -14.33 -7.90
CA VAL A 204 5.90 -14.94 -8.76
C VAL A 204 5.47 -16.34 -8.34
N GLY A 205 6.15 -16.93 -7.37
CA GLY A 205 5.82 -18.27 -6.88
C GLY A 205 6.83 -18.79 -5.87
N ASN A 206 6.81 -20.10 -5.65
CA ASN A 206 7.60 -20.75 -4.61
C ASN A 206 9.07 -20.96 -4.99
N THR A 207 9.88 -21.44 -4.04
CA THR A 207 11.32 -21.72 -4.26
C THR A 207 11.59 -22.71 -5.37
N ALA A 208 10.72 -23.72 -5.56
CA ALA A 208 10.87 -24.67 -6.67
C ALA A 208 10.72 -23.96 -8.03
N LEU A 209 9.72 -23.09 -8.17
CA LEU A 209 9.53 -22.27 -9.35
C LEU A 209 10.70 -21.30 -9.57
N ALA A 210 11.13 -20.59 -8.52
CA ALA A 210 12.27 -19.67 -8.61
C ALA A 210 13.56 -20.39 -9.04
N THR A 211 13.77 -21.61 -8.55
CA THR A 211 14.89 -22.48 -8.94
C THR A 211 14.79 -22.89 -10.41
N TYR A 212 13.59 -23.33 -10.83
CA TYR A 212 13.34 -23.72 -12.20
C TYR A 212 13.60 -22.59 -13.19
N ILE A 213 13.01 -21.41 -12.95
CA ILE A 213 13.20 -20.23 -13.82
C ILE A 213 14.67 -19.81 -13.84
N THR A 214 15.35 -19.79 -12.68
CA THR A 214 16.80 -19.52 -12.60
C THR A 214 17.60 -20.50 -13.46
N GLY A 215 17.27 -21.79 -13.41
CA GLY A 215 17.93 -22.85 -14.19
C GLY A 215 17.70 -22.77 -15.70
N GLN A 216 16.64 -22.10 -16.17
CA GLN A 216 16.43 -21.84 -17.60
C GLN A 216 17.40 -20.77 -18.17
N GLY A 217 18.01 -19.95 -17.32
CA GLY A 217 18.95 -18.90 -17.73
C GLY A 217 18.28 -17.68 -18.38
N SER A 218 19.11 -16.72 -18.82
CA SER A 218 18.68 -15.47 -19.49
C SER A 218 17.63 -14.67 -18.70
N ASN A 219 17.85 -14.53 -17.39
CA ASN A 219 16.98 -13.78 -16.49
C ASN A 219 17.71 -12.54 -15.97
N TYR A 220 17.14 -11.37 -16.24
CA TYR A 220 17.64 -10.08 -15.80
C TYR A 220 16.58 -9.43 -14.91
N ARG A 221 16.57 -9.82 -13.62
CA ARG A 221 15.67 -9.25 -12.62
C ARG A 221 16.30 -8.00 -12.00
N VAL A 222 15.72 -6.85 -12.30
CA VAL A 222 16.21 -5.54 -11.86
C VAL A 222 15.39 -5.05 -10.66
N THR A 223 16.07 -4.60 -9.63
CA THR A 223 15.49 -3.99 -8.42
C THR A 223 16.17 -2.65 -8.15
N HIS A 224 15.52 -1.77 -7.41
CA HIS A 224 16.04 -0.43 -7.11
C HIS A 224 15.94 -0.13 -5.63
N THR A 225 17.06 0.31 -5.04
CA THR A 225 17.20 0.75 -3.65
C THR A 225 16.34 -0.09 -2.70
N ASN A 226 15.37 0.55 -2.05
CA ASN A 226 14.46 -0.03 -1.09
C ASN A 226 13.02 -0.22 -1.63
N ASP A 227 12.86 -0.42 -2.95
CA ASP A 227 11.58 -0.77 -3.60
C ASP A 227 10.82 -1.87 -2.82
N ILE A 228 9.55 -1.61 -2.52
CA ILE A 228 8.66 -2.51 -1.78
C ILE A 228 8.15 -3.70 -2.61
N VAL A 229 7.94 -3.53 -3.92
CA VAL A 229 7.25 -4.54 -4.75
C VAL A 229 8.04 -5.85 -4.85
N PRO A 230 9.37 -5.84 -5.06
CA PRO A 230 10.17 -7.07 -5.02
C PRO A 230 10.19 -7.77 -3.66
N ARG A 231 9.69 -7.13 -2.60
CA ARG A 231 9.56 -7.75 -1.28
C ARG A 231 8.20 -8.39 -1.06
N LEU A 232 7.30 -8.30 -2.03
CA LEU A 232 5.98 -8.89 -2.01
C LEU A 232 5.80 -9.92 -3.13
N PRO A 233 4.97 -10.95 -2.92
CA PRO A 233 4.54 -11.48 -1.62
C PRO A 233 5.71 -11.80 -0.67
N PRO A 234 5.55 -11.73 0.65
CA PRO A 234 6.62 -11.98 1.60
C PRO A 234 7.13 -13.42 1.55
N ARG A 235 8.43 -13.58 1.82
CA ARG A 235 9.15 -14.87 1.83
C ARG A 235 8.57 -15.89 2.80
N ALA A 236 8.06 -15.40 3.94
CA ALA A 236 7.44 -16.23 4.97
C ALA A 236 6.21 -17.03 4.47
N PHE A 237 5.61 -16.61 3.35
CA PHE A 237 4.50 -17.29 2.69
C PHE A 237 4.95 -18.28 1.62
N GLY A 238 6.23 -18.66 1.63
CA GLY A 238 6.78 -19.67 0.71
C GLY A 238 7.16 -19.11 -0.66
N PHE A 239 7.05 -17.79 -0.86
CA PHE A 239 7.45 -17.13 -2.10
C PHE A 239 8.96 -16.90 -2.15
N SER A 240 9.51 -16.99 -3.36
CA SER A 240 10.95 -16.92 -3.59
C SER A 240 11.26 -16.16 -4.86
N HIS A 241 12.38 -15.43 -4.86
CA HIS A 241 12.86 -14.71 -6.04
C HIS A 241 13.88 -15.50 -6.83
N THR A 242 13.86 -15.31 -8.16
CA THR A 242 14.87 -15.83 -9.09
C THR A 242 16.23 -15.15 -8.91
N SER A 243 17.27 -15.78 -9.44
CA SER A 243 18.65 -15.28 -9.49
C SER A 243 19.11 -15.16 -10.95
N PRO A 244 20.04 -14.23 -11.27
CA PRO A 244 20.60 -13.18 -10.41
C PRO A 244 19.65 -11.97 -10.25
N GLU A 245 19.95 -11.13 -9.27
CA GLU A 245 19.38 -9.79 -9.12
C GLU A 245 20.38 -8.74 -9.60
N TYR A 246 19.91 -7.78 -10.39
CA TYR A 246 20.63 -6.58 -10.78
C TYR A 246 20.10 -5.43 -9.93
N TRP A 247 20.73 -5.22 -8.78
CA TRP A 247 20.25 -4.26 -7.79
C TRP A 247 20.89 -2.89 -8.01
N ILE A 248 20.06 -1.91 -8.35
CA ILE A 248 20.45 -0.51 -8.54
C ILE A 248 20.52 0.18 -7.17
N THR A 249 21.67 0.75 -6.86
CA THR A 249 21.99 1.34 -5.53
C THR A 249 21.96 2.87 -5.52
N SER A 250 21.96 3.51 -6.70
CA SER A 250 21.77 4.95 -6.84
C SER A 250 20.38 5.37 -6.34
N GLY A 251 20.25 6.56 -5.75
CA GLY A 251 18.97 7.08 -5.28
C GLY A 251 17.98 7.45 -6.39
N ASP A 252 16.76 7.79 -5.98
CA ASP A 252 15.67 8.18 -6.88
C ASP A 252 16.07 9.37 -7.78
N ALA A 253 15.64 9.32 -9.05
CA ALA A 253 15.92 10.34 -10.08
C ALA A 253 17.41 10.61 -10.39
N VAL A 254 18.31 9.69 -10.02
CA VAL A 254 19.73 9.75 -10.38
C VAL A 254 20.00 8.89 -11.62
N THR A 255 20.87 9.38 -12.51
CA THR A 255 21.30 8.57 -13.66
C THR A 255 22.17 7.41 -13.22
N VAL A 256 21.69 6.21 -13.52
CA VAL A 256 22.35 4.95 -13.20
C VAL A 256 23.60 4.79 -14.07
N THR A 257 24.72 4.46 -13.44
CA THR A 257 25.98 4.09 -14.08
C THR A 257 26.30 2.62 -13.83
N THR A 258 27.32 2.09 -14.50
CA THR A 258 27.72 0.69 -14.34
C THR A 258 28.15 0.34 -12.92
N SER A 259 28.68 1.31 -12.16
CA SER A 259 29.06 1.15 -10.75
C SER A 259 27.88 1.18 -9.78
N ASP A 260 26.70 1.61 -10.24
CA ASP A 260 25.51 1.69 -9.38
C ASP A 260 24.72 0.37 -9.39
N VAL A 261 25.07 -0.58 -10.25
CA VAL A 261 24.40 -1.89 -10.37
C VAL A 261 25.25 -2.97 -9.71
N THR A 262 24.75 -3.49 -8.59
CA THR A 262 25.34 -4.64 -7.90
C THR A 262 24.65 -5.93 -8.33
N VAL A 263 25.42 -6.92 -8.79
CA VAL A 263 24.86 -8.23 -9.13
C VAL A 263 24.83 -9.11 -7.88
N VAL A 264 23.62 -9.43 -7.42
CA VAL A 264 23.41 -10.28 -6.25
C VAL A 264 23.04 -11.68 -6.71
N GLN A 265 23.89 -12.64 -6.34
CA GLN A 265 23.74 -14.05 -6.70
C GLN A 265 23.02 -14.84 -5.59
N GLY A 266 22.22 -15.81 -6.02
CA GLY A 266 21.51 -16.74 -5.17
C GLY A 266 20.01 -16.50 -5.18
N ILE A 267 19.28 -17.60 -5.29
CA ILE A 267 17.81 -17.62 -5.18
C ILE A 267 17.44 -17.03 -3.83
N ASP A 268 16.51 -16.07 -3.85
CA ASP A 268 15.96 -15.42 -2.66
C ASP A 268 17.00 -14.82 -1.69
N SER A 269 18.08 -14.27 -2.26
CA SER A 269 19.15 -13.60 -1.52
C SER A 269 18.65 -12.33 -0.81
N THR A 270 19.20 -12.05 0.37
CA THR A 270 19.02 -10.77 1.10
C THR A 270 20.18 -9.81 0.87
N GLY A 271 21.07 -10.09 -0.08
CA GLY A 271 22.23 -9.24 -0.37
C GLY A 271 21.93 -7.99 -1.21
N GLY A 272 20.68 -7.79 -1.62
CA GLY A 272 20.20 -6.66 -2.42
C GLY A 272 18.94 -6.04 -1.85
N ASN A 273 17.95 -5.74 -2.71
CA ASN A 273 16.73 -5.02 -2.31
C ASN A 273 16.02 -5.64 -1.10
N ALA A 274 15.96 -6.97 -1.01
CA ALA A 274 15.28 -7.66 0.10
C ALA A 274 15.98 -7.51 1.46
N GLY A 275 17.24 -7.05 1.51
CA GLY A 275 18.02 -6.84 2.73
C GLY A 275 17.96 -5.41 3.30
N GLU A 276 17.36 -4.47 2.57
CA GLU A 276 17.29 -3.06 2.96
C GLU A 276 16.35 -2.84 4.16
N GLY A 277 16.75 -1.99 5.11
CA GLY A 277 16.07 -1.82 6.41
C GLY A 277 14.75 -1.03 6.40
N SER A 278 14.36 -0.48 5.24
CA SER A 278 13.10 0.24 5.02
C SER A 278 12.52 -0.12 3.66
N THR A 279 11.29 0.31 3.35
CA THR A 279 10.63 0.09 2.05
C THR A 279 10.11 1.41 1.48
N SER A 280 10.12 1.56 0.15
CA SER A 280 9.65 2.75 -0.56
C SER A 280 8.83 2.40 -1.80
N VAL A 281 7.67 3.02 -1.94
CA VAL A 281 6.88 3.02 -3.19
C VAL A 281 7.52 3.95 -4.22
N ALA A 282 8.07 5.10 -3.80
CA ALA A 282 8.72 6.05 -4.72
C ALA A 282 9.92 5.40 -5.45
N ALA A 283 10.67 4.54 -4.76
CA ALA A 283 11.76 3.76 -5.34
C ALA A 283 11.26 2.80 -6.43
N HIS A 284 10.03 2.29 -6.32
CA HIS A 284 9.43 1.42 -7.31
C HIS A 284 9.20 2.13 -8.64
N ASN A 285 8.64 3.34 -8.59
CA ASN A 285 8.35 4.13 -9.78
C ASN A 285 9.64 4.58 -10.52
N CYS A 286 10.82 4.48 -9.91
CA CYS A 286 12.08 4.78 -10.59
C CYS A 286 12.60 3.62 -11.46
N ASN A 287 12.08 2.40 -11.29
CA ASN A 287 12.49 1.23 -12.10
C ASN A 287 12.01 1.30 -13.55
N SER A 288 10.84 1.91 -13.80
CA SER A 288 10.34 2.15 -15.16
C SER A 288 11.14 3.20 -15.93
N GLY A 289 12.04 3.92 -15.26
CA GLY A 289 12.98 4.83 -15.88
C GLY A 289 14.34 4.73 -15.21
N ILE A 290 15.12 3.69 -15.55
CA ILE A 290 16.59 3.74 -15.42
C ILE A 290 17.03 5.06 -16.06
N ALA A 291 17.20 6.08 -15.23
CA ALA A 291 16.97 7.45 -15.65
C ALA A 291 18.14 7.94 -16.50
N LEU A 292 17.98 7.94 -17.82
CA LEU A 292 18.73 8.85 -18.68
C LEU A 292 18.19 10.28 -18.48
N LYS A 293 18.55 10.87 -17.32
CA LYS A 293 18.51 12.28 -16.84
C LYS A 293 17.22 13.11 -16.95
N PRO A 294 16.90 13.93 -15.93
CA PRO A 294 16.35 15.28 -16.12
C PRO A 294 17.50 16.30 -16.19
N PRO A 295 17.53 17.23 -17.16
CA PRO A 295 17.57 18.66 -16.78
C PRO A 295 17.12 19.62 -17.90
N SER A 296 16.13 20.48 -17.66
CA SER A 296 16.13 21.89 -18.14
C SER A 296 16.52 22.25 -19.60
N GLN A 297 16.42 21.36 -20.59
CA GLN A 297 16.74 21.60 -22.00
C GLN A 297 15.82 20.65 -22.78
N TRP A 298 14.79 21.10 -23.51
CA TRP A 298 14.89 21.87 -24.75
C TRP A 298 13.70 22.82 -24.93
N LEU A 299 13.94 24.12 -24.71
CA LEU A 299 13.28 25.15 -25.50
C LEU A 299 13.96 25.14 -26.88
N SER A 300 13.15 25.03 -27.94
CA SER A 300 13.62 25.15 -29.32
C SER A 300 14.21 26.56 -29.57
N PRO A 301 15.24 26.69 -30.42
CA PRO A 301 15.93 27.95 -30.67
C PRO A 301 15.15 28.80 -31.68
N THR A 302 14.18 29.57 -31.21
CA THR A 302 13.73 30.78 -31.93
C THR A 302 13.43 31.88 -30.92
N SER A 303 14.46 32.65 -30.57
CA SER A 303 14.44 34.07 -30.11
C SER A 303 15.62 34.34 -29.19
N ALA A 304 16.83 34.37 -29.78
CA ALA A 304 17.94 35.10 -29.19
C ALA A 304 18.18 36.35 -30.05
N ALA A 305 17.66 37.50 -29.62
CA ALA A 305 18.19 38.80 -29.98
C ALA A 305 17.71 39.85 -28.97
N MET A 306 18.68 40.58 -28.40
CA MET A 306 18.55 41.77 -27.55
C MET A 306 18.02 41.48 -26.14
N LEU A 307 18.79 41.63 -25.07
CA LEU A 307 19.57 42.82 -24.72
C LEU A 307 20.84 42.46 -23.95
N PHE A 308 21.88 43.21 -24.29
CA PHE A 308 23.22 43.17 -23.74
C PHE A 308 23.35 43.92 -22.38
N PHE A 309 24.42 43.53 -21.67
CA PHE A 309 25.23 44.26 -20.67
C PHE A 309 24.74 44.44 -19.23
N GLY A 310 25.61 44.02 -18.30
CA GLY A 310 25.64 44.55 -16.93
C GLY A 310 26.29 43.62 -15.90
N GLY A 311 27.62 43.51 -15.90
CA GLY A 311 28.35 42.88 -14.80
C GLY A 311 28.42 43.78 -13.56
N GLY A 312 28.64 43.20 -12.37
CA GLY A 312 29.26 43.90 -11.24
C GLY A 312 28.70 43.65 -9.82
N VAL A 313 29.60 43.16 -8.95
CA VAL A 313 29.80 43.54 -7.53
C VAL A 313 28.87 42.96 -6.45
N GLN A 314 29.48 42.16 -5.57
CA GLN A 314 28.98 41.72 -4.27
C GLN A 314 28.75 42.92 -3.33
N SER A 315 27.58 42.99 -2.66
CA SER A 315 27.29 44.02 -1.64
C SER A 315 26.98 43.46 -0.24
N PRO A 316 27.27 44.21 0.86
CA PRO A 316 27.42 43.71 2.23
C PRO A 316 26.11 43.50 3.02
N ARG A 317 25.00 43.16 2.36
CA ARG A 317 23.67 43.10 2.99
C ARG A 317 23.29 41.75 3.63
N ARG A 318 24.17 40.74 3.57
CA ARG A 318 23.88 39.39 4.10
C ARG A 318 24.32 39.16 5.55
N ARG A 319 25.21 40.00 6.12
CA ARG A 319 25.74 39.82 7.48
C ARG A 319 24.86 40.37 8.62
N ASN A 320 23.86 41.19 8.31
CA ASN A 320 22.98 41.80 9.34
C ASN A 320 21.66 41.06 9.56
N LYS A 321 21.27 40.14 8.66
CA LYS A 321 20.05 39.32 8.84
C LYS A 321 20.27 38.13 9.79
N GLU A 322 21.47 37.55 9.81
CA GLU A 322 21.80 36.43 10.70
C GLU A 322 21.91 36.85 12.18
N LYS A 323 22.33 38.10 12.45
CA LYS A 323 22.38 38.64 13.82
C LYS A 323 21.00 38.97 14.40
N ALA A 324 20.04 39.36 13.55
CA ALA A 324 18.68 39.67 14.00
C ALA A 324 17.94 38.39 14.44
N ILE A 325 18.13 37.28 13.73
CA ILE A 325 17.48 35.99 14.02
C ILE A 325 17.98 35.41 15.36
N LEU A 326 19.28 35.49 15.63
CA LEU A 326 19.87 35.02 16.90
C LEU A 326 19.38 35.81 18.12
N VAL A 327 19.18 37.12 17.98
CA VAL A 327 18.66 37.97 19.07
C VAL A 327 17.18 37.66 19.35
N THR A 328 16.37 37.39 18.32
CA THR A 328 14.96 37.00 18.50
C THR A 328 14.83 35.65 19.19
N ILE A 329 15.67 34.67 18.84
CA ILE A 329 15.69 33.34 19.49
C ILE A 329 16.06 33.46 20.98
N LEU A 330 17.04 34.30 21.33
CA LEU A 330 17.45 34.52 22.72
C LEU A 330 16.36 35.21 23.56
N ILE A 331 15.61 36.15 22.97
CA ILE A 331 14.50 36.82 23.67
C ILE A 331 13.36 35.85 23.94
N VAL A 332 13.02 34.98 22.97
CA VAL A 332 11.98 33.95 23.15
C VAL A 332 12.37 32.94 24.23
N TYR A 333 13.64 32.52 24.27
CA TYR A 333 14.14 31.63 25.32
C TYR A 333 14.15 32.28 26.72
N ALA A 334 14.50 33.57 26.80
CA ALA A 334 14.46 34.31 28.06
C ALA A 334 13.02 34.46 28.59
N ILE A 335 12.05 34.73 27.72
CA ILE A 335 10.64 34.81 28.08
C ILE A 335 10.12 33.44 28.54
N TYR A 336 10.50 32.35 27.86
CA TYR A 336 10.14 30.99 28.28
C TYR A 336 10.62 30.67 29.70
N PHE A 337 11.86 31.04 30.05
CA PHE A 337 12.40 30.80 31.40
C PHE A 337 11.76 31.68 32.49
N VAL A 338 11.32 32.91 32.15
CA VAL A 338 10.63 33.79 33.11
C VAL A 338 9.21 33.29 33.43
N PHE A 339 8.53 32.64 32.48
CA PHE A 339 7.14 32.20 32.65
C PHE A 339 6.95 30.73 33.02
N PHE A 340 7.90 29.85 32.67
CA PHE A 340 7.68 28.39 32.78
C PHE A 340 8.72 27.65 33.62
N ALA A 341 9.75 28.32 34.15
CA ALA A 341 10.70 27.70 35.07
C ALA A 341 10.33 27.92 36.55
N LYS A 342 9.16 27.41 36.99
CA LYS A 342 8.93 27.15 38.42
C LYS A 342 7.82 26.13 38.66
N SER A 343 8.18 24.85 38.82
CA SER A 343 7.55 23.94 39.78
C SER A 343 8.34 22.63 39.86
N SER A 344 9.22 22.52 40.85
CA SER A 344 9.72 21.24 41.34
C SER A 344 10.17 21.40 42.80
N GLY A 345 9.66 20.53 43.66
CA GLY A 345 9.99 20.36 45.09
C GLY A 345 8.80 20.71 46.01
N ASP A 346 8.33 19.89 46.95
CA ASP A 346 8.90 18.69 47.56
C ASP A 346 7.83 17.82 48.23
N ARG A 347 8.22 16.56 48.48
CA ARG A 347 7.55 15.56 49.33
C ARG A 347 7.53 15.99 50.80
N GLU A 348 6.47 15.64 51.52
CA GLU A 348 6.61 15.22 52.93
C GLU A 348 5.52 14.23 53.36
N SER A 349 5.92 13.29 54.21
CA SER A 349 5.19 12.12 54.65
C SER A 349 4.63 12.29 56.06
N ALA A 350 3.50 11.60 56.30
CA ALA A 350 3.03 11.00 57.56
C ALA A 350 2.59 11.91 58.72
N VAL A 351 1.31 11.78 59.11
CA VAL A 351 0.89 11.49 60.50
C VAL A 351 -0.41 10.69 60.48
N SER A 352 -0.42 9.56 61.21
CA SER A 352 -1.58 8.79 61.64
C SER A 352 -1.81 9.08 63.12
N VAL A 353 -3.05 9.38 63.56
CA VAL A 353 -3.54 9.07 64.92
C VAL A 353 -5.06 8.81 64.91
N HIS A 354 -5.42 7.76 65.65
CA HIS A 354 -6.74 7.23 66.02
C HIS A 354 -7.79 8.20 66.59
N ASN A 355 -9.07 7.82 66.47
CA ASN A 355 -9.97 7.41 67.57
C ASN A 355 -11.30 6.87 66.99
N ALA A 356 -11.61 5.59 67.19
CA ALA A 356 -12.46 5.01 68.26
C ALA A 356 -13.97 5.28 68.04
N VAL A 357 -14.69 4.32 67.43
CA VAL A 357 -15.61 3.35 68.07
C VAL A 357 -16.89 4.00 68.63
N HIS A 358 -18.04 3.69 68.04
CA HIS A 358 -19.18 3.12 68.77
C HIS A 358 -20.14 2.37 67.83
N ASP A 359 -20.74 1.36 68.43
CA ASP A 359 -21.41 0.18 67.92
C ASP A 359 -22.94 0.37 67.88
N GLU A 360 -23.60 -0.64 67.31
CA GLU A 360 -25.00 -1.03 67.45
C GLU A 360 -26.08 -0.43 66.55
N GLY A 361 -26.90 -1.34 66.00
CA GLY A 361 -28.34 -1.13 65.98
C GLY A 361 -29.05 -1.44 64.66
N ALA A 362 -29.33 -2.71 64.41
CA ALA A 362 -30.32 -3.12 63.43
C ALA A 362 -31.73 -2.65 63.86
N HIS A 363 -32.49 -2.01 62.96
CA HIS A 363 -33.94 -2.05 62.97
C HIS A 363 -34.51 -1.86 61.56
N ARG A 364 -35.28 -2.87 61.13
CA ARG A 364 -36.26 -2.75 60.05
C ARG A 364 -37.36 -1.79 60.49
N ASP A 365 -37.80 -0.89 59.63
CA ASP A 365 -39.24 -0.75 59.41
C ASP A 365 -39.59 -0.16 58.04
N SER A 366 -40.84 -0.45 57.66
CA SER A 366 -41.40 -0.29 56.33
C SER A 366 -42.18 1.02 56.16
N ARG A 367 -42.27 1.45 54.89
CA ARG A 367 -43.33 2.26 54.23
C ARG A 367 -43.22 3.80 54.18
N SER A 368 -43.08 4.22 52.92
CA SER A 368 -43.93 5.18 52.18
C SER A 368 -43.38 6.58 51.92
N GLY A 369 -43.46 6.99 50.65
CA GLY A 369 -43.41 8.40 50.24
C GLY A 369 -42.43 8.73 49.10
N GLN A 370 -42.82 8.41 47.88
CA GLN A 370 -42.52 9.11 46.60
C GLN A 370 -41.36 10.12 46.54
N ALA A 371 -40.35 9.79 45.72
CA ALA A 371 -40.01 10.54 44.50
C ALA A 371 -38.92 9.76 43.75
N SER A 372 -39.33 8.97 42.74
CA SER A 372 -38.38 8.49 41.74
C SER A 372 -37.90 9.70 40.92
N PRO A 373 -36.60 9.97 40.80
CA PRO A 373 -36.14 10.86 39.75
C PRO A 373 -36.37 10.12 38.43
N SER A 374 -37.36 10.56 37.67
CA SER A 374 -37.48 10.22 36.26
C SER A 374 -36.30 10.87 35.52
N HIS A 375 -35.13 10.23 35.59
CA HIS A 375 -34.15 10.37 34.53
C HIS A 375 -34.72 9.63 33.32
N ASP A 376 -35.53 10.35 32.55
CA ASP A 376 -35.86 9.94 31.19
C ASP A 376 -34.59 10.15 30.36
N SER A 377 -33.62 9.24 30.52
CA SER A 377 -32.45 9.20 29.64
C SER A 377 -32.96 8.71 28.30
N LYS A 378 -33.26 9.65 27.40
CA LYS A 378 -33.61 9.37 26.00
C LYS A 378 -32.65 8.29 25.48
N ARG A 379 -33.17 7.10 25.17
CA ARG A 379 -32.36 5.96 24.72
C ARG A 379 -31.63 6.39 23.45
N ILE A 380 -30.29 6.31 23.46
CA ILE A 380 -29.46 6.67 22.30
C ILE A 380 -29.81 5.72 21.15
N GLU A 381 -30.28 6.28 20.04
CA GLU A 381 -30.57 5.52 18.83
C GLU A 381 -29.27 5.21 18.08
N ARG A 382 -29.14 3.96 17.63
CA ARG A 382 -27.90 3.43 17.06
C ARG A 382 -28.20 2.58 15.83
N ASP A 383 -27.49 2.81 14.75
CA ASP A 383 -27.62 2.03 13.52
C ASP A 383 -26.27 1.61 12.95
N MET A 384 -26.24 0.42 12.38
CA MET A 384 -25.14 -0.11 11.59
C MET A 384 -25.58 -0.15 10.14
N VAL A 385 -24.85 0.55 9.26
CA VAL A 385 -25.10 0.59 7.82
C VAL A 385 -24.10 -0.30 7.12
N ILE A 386 -24.60 -1.29 6.40
CA ILE A 386 -23.79 -2.35 5.79
C ILE A 386 -23.99 -2.29 4.27
N ALA A 387 -22.89 -2.12 3.53
CA ALA A 387 -22.85 -2.45 2.10
C ALA A 387 -22.55 -3.95 1.95
N SER A 388 -23.45 -4.70 1.30
CA SER A 388 -23.40 -6.15 1.21
C SER A 388 -23.68 -6.64 -0.20
N MET A 389 -23.13 -7.81 -0.54
CA MET A 389 -23.58 -8.61 -1.68
C MET A 389 -24.51 -9.73 -1.21
N LYS A 390 -25.26 -10.33 -2.13
CA LYS A 390 -26.16 -11.46 -1.86
C LYS A 390 -25.43 -12.69 -1.30
N SER A 391 -24.16 -12.85 -1.65
CA SER A 391 -23.30 -13.94 -1.16
C SER A 391 -22.77 -13.73 0.26
N ASP A 392 -22.88 -12.53 0.81
CA ASP A 392 -22.31 -12.22 2.12
C ASP A 392 -23.20 -12.73 3.26
N ASN A 393 -22.56 -13.16 4.35
CA ASN A 393 -23.27 -13.52 5.59
C ASN A 393 -23.21 -12.36 6.59
N THR A 394 -24.35 -11.72 6.82
CA THR A 394 -24.52 -10.63 7.79
C THR A 394 -25.22 -11.06 9.09
N SER A 395 -25.55 -12.36 9.27
CA SER A 395 -26.30 -12.85 10.46
C SER A 395 -25.58 -12.56 11.78
N TRP A 396 -24.24 -12.59 11.75
CA TRP A 396 -23.37 -12.33 12.90
C TRP A 396 -23.63 -10.96 13.54
N LEU A 397 -24.08 -9.96 12.78
CA LEU A 397 -24.40 -8.63 13.31
C LEU A 397 -25.61 -8.65 14.24
N PHE A 398 -26.62 -9.45 13.87
CA PHE A 398 -27.84 -9.60 14.67
C PHE A 398 -27.56 -10.38 15.95
N GLU A 399 -26.69 -11.39 15.88
CA GLU A 399 -26.26 -12.20 17.02
C GLU A 399 -25.39 -11.41 18.01
N ASN A 400 -24.44 -10.61 17.52
CA ASN A 400 -23.43 -9.98 18.36
C ASN A 400 -23.78 -8.56 18.82
N PHE A 401 -24.68 -7.86 18.11
CA PHE A 401 -25.05 -6.47 18.40
C PHE A 401 -26.56 -6.28 18.45
N PRO A 402 -27.33 -7.03 19.26
CA PRO A 402 -28.79 -7.00 19.25
C PRO A 402 -29.38 -5.61 19.53
N ASP A 403 -28.66 -4.76 20.26
CA ASP A 403 -29.09 -3.41 20.63
C ASP A 403 -28.92 -2.36 19.51
N TRP A 404 -28.23 -2.69 18.42
CA TRP A 404 -28.08 -1.83 17.26
C TRP A 404 -29.15 -2.16 16.22
N HIS A 405 -29.74 -1.15 15.59
CA HIS A 405 -30.44 -1.35 14.33
C HIS A 405 -29.44 -1.71 13.23
N LYS A 406 -29.89 -2.40 12.17
CA LYS A 406 -29.05 -2.77 11.03
C LYS A 406 -29.76 -2.41 9.74
N SER A 407 -29.13 -1.54 8.97
CA SER A 407 -29.53 -1.15 7.63
C SER A 407 -28.62 -1.85 6.62
N VAL A 408 -29.02 -3.05 6.17
CA VAL A 408 -28.24 -3.91 5.26
C VAL A 408 -28.67 -3.68 3.82
N TYR A 409 -27.83 -3.02 3.03
CA TYR A 409 -28.08 -2.77 1.61
C TYR A 409 -27.43 -3.87 0.76
N VAL A 410 -28.24 -4.60 0.00
CA VAL A 410 -27.76 -5.65 -0.91
C VAL A 410 -27.67 -5.09 -2.33
N VAL A 411 -26.45 -4.75 -2.77
CA VAL A 411 -26.23 -3.92 -3.97
C VAL A 411 -26.39 -4.67 -5.30
N ASP A 412 -26.33 -6.00 -5.26
CA ASP A 412 -26.46 -6.91 -6.40
C ASP A 412 -27.82 -7.61 -6.47
N ASP A 413 -28.77 -7.27 -5.58
CA ASP A 413 -30.16 -7.76 -5.61
C ASP A 413 -31.15 -6.59 -5.67
N LYS A 414 -31.71 -6.35 -6.87
CA LYS A 414 -32.71 -5.29 -7.10
C LYS A 414 -34.03 -5.48 -6.35
N ASN A 415 -34.28 -6.68 -5.80
CA ASN A 415 -35.48 -6.98 -5.05
C ASN A 415 -35.24 -7.00 -3.53
N ALA A 416 -34.02 -6.71 -3.07
CA ALA A 416 -33.75 -6.60 -1.65
C ALA A 416 -34.51 -5.41 -1.04
N GLU A 417 -34.86 -5.54 0.25
CA GLU A 417 -35.57 -4.51 1.01
C GLU A 417 -34.84 -3.16 0.97
N LEU A 418 -33.52 -3.19 1.15
CA LEU A 418 -32.64 -2.05 0.96
C LEU A 418 -31.65 -2.37 -0.15
N THR A 419 -31.61 -1.51 -1.18
CA THR A 419 -30.68 -1.62 -2.31
C THR A 419 -30.38 -0.22 -2.87
N VAL A 420 -29.50 -0.14 -3.87
CA VAL A 420 -29.11 1.12 -4.53
C VAL A 420 -29.51 1.12 -6.00
N ALA A 421 -29.79 2.30 -6.54
CA ALA A 421 -30.16 2.45 -7.95
C ALA A 421 -29.02 2.04 -8.92
N GLN A 422 -27.77 2.21 -8.48
CA GLN A 422 -26.57 1.91 -9.24
C GLN A 422 -25.49 1.38 -8.30
N ASN A 423 -24.89 0.23 -8.61
CA ASN A 423 -23.74 -0.28 -7.86
C ASN A 423 -22.45 0.35 -8.42
N LYS A 424 -22.01 1.47 -7.82
CA LYS A 424 -20.83 2.25 -8.25
C LYS A 424 -20.20 3.00 -7.08
N GLY A 425 -18.87 3.11 -7.06
CA GLY A 425 -18.08 3.69 -5.98
C GLY A 425 -17.96 2.78 -4.75
N ARG A 426 -18.01 1.46 -4.93
CA ARG A 426 -17.97 0.46 -3.84
C ARG A 426 -19.04 0.75 -2.77
N GLU A 427 -18.69 0.76 -1.48
CA GLU A 427 -19.57 1.03 -0.35
C GLU A 427 -20.11 2.47 -0.31
N SER A 428 -19.49 3.40 -1.04
CA SER A 428 -19.82 4.83 -0.95
C SER A 428 -21.23 5.15 -1.42
N MET A 429 -21.75 4.43 -2.43
CA MET A 429 -23.13 4.63 -2.88
C MET A 429 -24.15 4.29 -1.79
N VAL A 430 -23.90 3.19 -1.06
CA VAL A 430 -24.76 2.77 0.05
C VAL A 430 -24.74 3.82 1.14
N TYR A 431 -23.55 4.28 1.54
CA TYR A 431 -23.41 5.24 2.64
C TYR A 431 -24.07 6.58 2.32
N LEU A 432 -23.84 7.10 1.11
CA LEU A 432 -24.49 8.32 0.65
C LEU A 432 -26.00 8.17 0.55
N THR A 433 -26.49 7.04 0.03
CA THR A 433 -27.93 6.77 -0.07
C THR A 433 -28.57 6.73 1.30
N TYR A 434 -27.99 6.01 2.26
CA TYR A 434 -28.47 5.97 3.64
C TYR A 434 -28.54 7.37 4.26
N ILE A 435 -27.46 8.16 4.14
CA ILE A 435 -27.42 9.52 4.69
C ILE A 435 -28.52 10.40 4.09
N ILE A 436 -28.71 10.34 2.77
CA ILE A 436 -29.71 11.16 2.06
C ILE A 436 -31.13 10.76 2.46
N ASP A 437 -31.42 9.46 2.47
CA ASP A 437 -32.77 8.96 2.68
C ASP A 437 -33.22 9.19 4.14
N ASN A 438 -32.27 9.14 5.08
CA ASN A 438 -32.54 9.28 6.51
C ASN A 438 -32.18 10.65 7.08
N TYR A 439 -31.66 11.61 6.30
CA TYR A 439 -31.05 12.86 6.76
C TYR A 439 -31.80 13.59 7.89
N ASP A 440 -33.13 13.68 7.75
CA ASP A 440 -34.00 14.41 8.66
C ASP A 440 -34.31 13.61 9.96
N HIS A 441 -34.10 12.29 9.94
CA HIS A 441 -34.42 11.35 11.02
C HIS A 441 -33.24 10.41 11.37
N LEU A 442 -31.99 10.86 11.14
CA LEU A 442 -30.80 10.06 11.45
C LEU A 442 -30.73 9.70 12.94
N PRO A 443 -30.34 8.45 13.28
CA PRO A 443 -30.12 8.02 14.65
C PRO A 443 -28.93 8.75 15.27
N ASP A 444 -28.85 8.83 16.60
CA ASP A 444 -27.80 9.58 17.30
C ASP A 444 -26.38 9.16 16.88
N VAL A 445 -26.20 7.85 16.64
CA VAL A 445 -24.92 7.23 16.31
C VAL A 445 -25.09 6.27 15.13
N ILE A 446 -24.21 6.39 14.14
CA ILE A 446 -24.21 5.55 12.94
C ILE A 446 -22.81 4.96 12.76
N LEU A 447 -22.73 3.65 12.54
CA LEU A 447 -21.51 2.97 12.11
C LEU A 447 -21.67 2.52 10.66
N PHE A 448 -20.74 2.94 9.80
CA PHE A 448 -20.62 2.45 8.44
C PHE A 448 -19.55 1.35 8.41
N ILE A 449 -19.95 0.13 8.07
CA ILE A 449 -19.08 -1.06 8.13
C ILE A 449 -19.27 -1.96 6.92
N HIS A 450 -18.28 -2.79 6.65
CA HIS A 450 -18.39 -3.83 5.63
C HIS A 450 -19.15 -5.06 6.16
N SER A 451 -19.65 -5.91 5.24
CA SER A 451 -20.54 -7.03 5.54
C SER A 451 -19.86 -8.21 6.27
N LYS A 452 -18.58 -8.44 6.01
CA LYS A 452 -17.87 -9.63 6.49
C LYS A 452 -17.39 -9.45 7.93
N ARG A 453 -17.67 -10.45 8.78
CA ARG A 453 -17.15 -10.52 10.15
C ARG A 453 -15.63 -10.56 10.17
N TYR A 454 -15.06 -11.45 9.37
CA TYR A 454 -13.62 -11.65 9.26
C TYR A 454 -13.13 -11.04 7.95
N GLN A 455 -12.27 -10.03 8.05
CA GLN A 455 -11.76 -9.29 6.90
C GLN A 455 -10.47 -8.55 7.26
N TRP A 456 -9.49 -8.58 6.36
CA TRP A 456 -8.11 -8.13 6.58
C TRP A 456 -7.93 -6.70 7.10
N HIS A 457 -8.94 -5.85 6.96
CA HIS A 457 -8.91 -4.45 7.38
C HIS A 457 -9.63 -4.22 8.72
N ASN A 458 -9.91 -5.29 9.48
CA ASN A 458 -10.28 -5.19 10.89
C ASN A 458 -9.01 -5.20 11.76
N ASP A 459 -8.89 -4.22 12.64
CA ASP A 459 -7.73 -4.02 13.52
C ASP A 459 -7.74 -4.97 14.75
N ASP A 460 -7.94 -6.25 14.48
CA ASP A 460 -7.93 -7.35 15.44
C ASP A 460 -6.91 -8.41 14.99
N PRO A 461 -6.23 -9.11 15.92
CA PRO A 461 -5.29 -10.18 15.58
C PRO A 461 -5.84 -11.24 14.62
N TYR A 462 -7.11 -11.58 14.74
CA TYR A 462 -7.80 -12.52 13.86
C TYR A 462 -8.63 -11.85 12.78
N TYR A 463 -8.46 -10.55 12.59
CA TYR A 463 -9.24 -9.76 11.63
C TYR A 463 -10.75 -9.87 11.90
N ASP A 464 -11.14 -10.18 13.14
CA ASP A 464 -12.52 -10.29 13.58
C ASP A 464 -13.06 -8.89 13.92
N GLY A 465 -14.18 -8.51 13.32
CA GLY A 465 -14.82 -7.23 13.61
C GLY A 465 -15.50 -7.20 14.98
N VAL A 466 -15.87 -8.37 15.54
CA VAL A 466 -16.67 -8.44 16.76
C VAL A 466 -15.93 -7.88 17.99
N PRO A 467 -14.68 -8.26 18.30
CA PRO A 467 -13.96 -7.75 19.46
C PRO A 467 -13.81 -6.23 19.44
N MET A 468 -13.50 -5.67 18.27
CA MET A 468 -13.31 -4.23 18.08
C MET A 468 -14.63 -3.47 18.21
N LEU A 469 -15.68 -3.89 17.51
CA LEU A 469 -16.98 -3.23 17.55
C LEU A 469 -17.65 -3.31 18.94
N ARG A 470 -17.46 -4.40 19.71
CA ARG A 470 -17.95 -4.50 21.10
C ARG A 470 -17.28 -3.50 22.04
N ARG A 471 -16.04 -3.13 21.73
CA ARG A 471 -15.23 -2.18 22.49
C ARG A 471 -15.39 -0.74 22.03
N PHE A 472 -16.14 -0.52 20.96
CA PHE A 472 -16.33 0.79 20.37
C PHE A 472 -16.88 1.81 21.39
N GLN A 473 -16.15 2.90 21.58
CA GLN A 473 -16.45 3.94 22.56
C GLN A 473 -17.45 4.96 22.00
N VAL A 474 -18.73 4.64 22.09
CA VAL A 474 -19.82 5.56 21.72
C VAL A 474 -19.67 6.95 22.37
N PRO A 475 -19.32 7.10 23.65
CA PRO A 475 -19.11 8.43 24.25
C PRO A 475 -17.99 9.24 23.57
N TYR A 476 -16.94 8.56 23.11
CA TYR A 476 -15.86 9.22 22.37
C TYR A 476 -16.33 9.70 21.00
N LEU A 477 -17.06 8.86 20.26
CA LEU A 477 -17.70 9.27 19.01
C LEU A 477 -18.67 10.43 19.23
N GLN A 478 -19.50 10.40 20.28
CA GLN A 478 -20.43 11.49 20.59
C GLN A 478 -19.71 12.83 20.81
N LYS A 479 -18.48 12.79 21.34
CA LYS A 479 -17.63 13.97 21.54
C LYS A 479 -16.94 14.44 20.26
N GLN A 480 -16.41 13.52 19.44
CA GLN A 480 -15.64 13.88 18.25
C GLN A 480 -16.49 14.11 17.00
N GLY A 481 -17.65 13.46 16.92
CA GLY A 481 -18.57 13.49 15.79
C GLY A 481 -18.19 12.56 14.63
N TYR A 482 -16.89 12.32 14.41
CA TYR A 482 -16.35 11.37 13.41
C TYR A 482 -15.18 10.60 14.00
N VAL A 483 -15.11 9.29 13.75
CA VAL A 483 -13.93 8.46 14.03
C VAL A 483 -13.74 7.42 12.92
N ASN A 484 -12.48 7.19 12.52
CA ASN A 484 -12.13 6.05 11.68
C ASN A 484 -12.09 4.77 12.56
N LEU A 485 -12.56 3.63 12.05
CA LEU A 485 -12.54 2.36 12.77
C LEU A 485 -11.20 1.60 12.64
N ARG A 486 -10.24 2.16 11.89
CA ARG A 486 -8.88 1.65 11.73
C ARG A 486 -7.88 2.56 12.42
N CYS A 487 -6.98 1.96 13.20
CA CYS A 487 -5.97 2.65 14.00
C CYS A 487 -4.55 2.42 13.48
N ALA A 488 -4.25 1.27 12.88
CA ALA A 488 -2.94 0.98 12.33
C ALA A 488 -2.64 1.81 11.07
N TRP A 489 -1.46 2.41 11.00
CA TRP A 489 -1.04 3.27 9.88
C TRP A 489 -0.56 2.48 8.66
N THR A 490 -0.52 1.16 8.72
CA THR A 490 0.10 0.29 7.70
C THR A 490 -0.41 0.53 6.27
N LEU A 491 -1.55 1.21 6.09
CA LEU A 491 -1.99 1.78 4.80
C LEU A 491 -2.69 3.14 5.04
N GLY A 492 -2.40 4.13 4.18
CA GLY A 492 -3.12 5.40 4.13
C GLY A 492 -2.54 6.56 4.97
N CYS A 493 -1.74 6.27 6.00
CA CYS A 493 -1.10 7.26 6.86
C CYS A 493 0.43 7.25 6.74
N PRO A 494 1.13 8.39 6.91
CA PRO A 494 0.59 9.73 7.21
C PRO A 494 0.08 10.49 5.99
N ALA A 495 0.57 10.16 4.78
CA ALA A 495 0.18 10.78 3.53
C ALA A 495 0.13 9.70 2.45
N GLU A 496 -1.05 9.46 1.90
CA GLU A 496 -1.29 8.49 0.83
C GLU A 496 -1.33 9.17 -0.54
N ILE A 497 -2.03 10.30 -0.62
CA ILE A 497 -2.30 10.99 -1.89
C ILE A 497 -1.62 12.36 -1.82
N HIS A 498 -0.89 12.72 -2.87
CA HIS A 498 -0.26 14.04 -3.05
C HIS A 498 -0.85 14.72 -4.30
N PRO A 499 -2.04 15.35 -4.19
CA PRO A 499 -2.85 15.74 -5.36
C PRO A 499 -2.16 16.61 -6.41
N HIS A 500 -1.14 17.38 -6.04
CA HIS A 500 -0.40 18.26 -6.97
C HIS A 500 0.85 17.65 -7.56
N THR A 501 1.47 16.68 -6.90
CA THR A 501 2.72 16.05 -7.35
C THR A 501 2.50 14.67 -7.96
N ASP A 502 1.40 14.02 -7.62
CA ASP A 502 0.94 12.78 -8.23
C ASP A 502 0.33 13.04 -9.63
N THR A 503 0.90 13.98 -10.39
CA THR A 503 0.51 14.37 -11.75
C THR A 503 1.60 14.01 -12.75
N HIS A 504 1.21 13.41 -13.87
CA HIS A 504 2.06 13.10 -15.03
C HIS A 504 3.11 11.99 -14.86
N ARG A 505 2.65 10.81 -14.46
CA ARG A 505 3.16 9.55 -15.01
C ARG A 505 1.96 8.78 -15.54
N ASP A 506 2.07 8.16 -16.70
CA ASP A 506 1.01 7.35 -17.34
C ASP A 506 0.56 6.13 -16.49
N ASP A 507 1.10 6.01 -15.26
CA ASP A 507 1.21 4.81 -14.45
C ASP A 507 0.65 4.99 -13.02
N VAL A 508 0.35 6.23 -12.58
CA VAL A 508 -0.22 6.51 -11.26
C VAL A 508 -1.31 7.55 -11.39
N HIS A 509 -2.52 7.06 -11.60
CA HIS A 509 -3.68 7.89 -11.87
C HIS A 509 -4.43 8.36 -10.61
N ALA A 510 -4.01 7.99 -9.40
CA ALA A 510 -4.76 8.37 -8.20
C ALA A 510 -4.70 9.88 -7.92
N GLY A 511 -3.56 10.54 -8.12
CA GLY A 511 -3.36 11.95 -7.80
C GLY A 511 -4.17 12.94 -8.62
N GLU A 512 -4.05 12.87 -9.94
CA GLU A 512 -4.78 13.73 -10.87
C GLU A 512 -6.30 13.51 -10.77
N TYR A 513 -6.74 12.25 -10.68
CA TYR A 513 -8.17 11.96 -10.50
C TYR A 513 -8.66 12.38 -9.12
N PHE A 514 -7.85 12.26 -8.07
CA PHE A 514 -8.19 12.77 -6.76
C PHE A 514 -8.27 14.29 -6.77
N LYS A 515 -7.32 15.01 -7.39
CA LYS A 515 -7.36 16.47 -7.52
C LYS A 515 -8.63 16.92 -8.21
N ASN A 516 -8.94 16.37 -9.39
CA ASN A 516 -10.13 16.74 -10.15
C ASN A 516 -11.42 16.34 -9.41
N GLY A 517 -11.47 15.11 -8.89
CA GLY A 517 -12.60 14.64 -8.09
C GLY A 517 -12.81 15.48 -6.81
N PHE A 518 -11.73 15.87 -6.14
CA PHE A 518 -11.77 16.73 -4.96
C PHE A 518 -12.34 18.11 -5.29
N MET A 519 -11.90 18.72 -6.39
CA MET A 519 -12.44 20.02 -6.85
C MET A 519 -13.95 19.94 -7.16
N GLU A 520 -14.42 18.82 -7.68
CA GLU A 520 -15.84 18.60 -7.99
C GLU A 520 -16.67 18.30 -6.72
N LEU A 521 -16.12 17.52 -5.80
CA LEU A 521 -16.74 17.21 -4.50
C LEU A 521 -16.80 18.47 -3.62
N PHE A 522 -15.70 19.21 -3.51
CA PHE A 522 -15.51 20.36 -2.64
C PHE A 522 -15.28 21.66 -3.45
N PRO A 523 -16.31 22.16 -4.17
CA PRO A 523 -16.16 23.33 -5.02
C PRO A 523 -15.77 24.56 -4.19
N GLY A 524 -14.68 25.22 -4.60
CA GLY A 524 -14.16 26.42 -3.94
C GLY A 524 -13.28 26.15 -2.71
N VAL A 525 -12.95 24.89 -2.43
CA VAL A 525 -11.95 24.51 -1.42
C VAL A 525 -10.61 24.27 -2.10
N ASP A 526 -9.54 24.80 -1.52
CA ASP A 526 -8.19 24.56 -2.03
C ASP A 526 -7.84 23.08 -1.94
N VAL A 527 -7.30 22.53 -3.03
CA VAL A 527 -6.87 21.14 -3.08
C VAL A 527 -5.68 20.97 -2.14
N PRO A 528 -5.73 20.04 -1.18
CA PRO A 528 -4.64 19.84 -0.22
C PRO A 528 -3.36 19.34 -0.89
N GLU A 529 -2.21 19.63 -0.28
CA GLU A 529 -0.90 19.13 -0.72
C GLU A 529 -0.75 17.62 -0.46
N GLU A 530 -1.28 17.15 0.66
CA GLU A 530 -1.23 15.77 1.11
C GLU A 530 -2.58 15.37 1.70
N VAL A 531 -2.99 14.13 1.45
CA VAL A 531 -4.17 13.51 2.06
C VAL A 531 -3.76 12.19 2.66
N GLY A 532 -4.13 11.96 3.91
CA GLY A 532 -3.80 10.73 4.60
C GLY A 532 -4.80 10.42 5.71
N VAL A 533 -5.18 9.16 5.80
CA VAL A 533 -6.06 8.59 6.83
C VAL A 533 -5.85 7.10 6.83
N SER A 534 -5.96 6.43 7.97
CA SER A 534 -5.89 4.96 8.02
C SER A 534 -6.91 4.38 7.04
N CYS A 535 -6.46 3.50 6.13
CA CYS A 535 -7.28 2.96 5.04
C CYS A 535 -8.65 2.43 5.49
N CYS A 536 -9.54 2.39 4.50
CA CYS A 536 -10.69 1.52 4.38
C CYS A 536 -11.92 2.20 4.99
N ALA A 537 -13.00 2.35 4.21
CA ALA A 537 -14.15 3.21 4.52
C ALA A 537 -15.08 2.61 5.60
N GLN A 538 -14.53 2.34 6.77
CA GLN A 538 -15.27 1.96 7.96
C GLN A 538 -15.08 3.05 9.01
N PHE A 539 -16.17 3.71 9.37
CA PHE A 539 -16.13 4.88 10.25
C PHE A 539 -17.43 5.02 11.04
N GLY A 540 -17.33 5.70 12.18
CA GLY A 540 -18.48 6.09 12.98
C GLY A 540 -18.75 7.58 12.85
N VAL A 541 -20.02 7.96 12.77
CA VAL A 541 -20.47 9.35 12.76
C VAL A 541 -21.64 9.57 13.69
N THR A 542 -21.80 10.79 14.20
CA THR A 542 -23.02 11.21 14.88
C THR A 542 -23.97 11.92 13.93
N SER A 543 -25.27 11.88 14.22
CA SER A 543 -26.24 12.61 13.41
C SER A 543 -26.02 14.12 13.42
N TRP A 544 -25.55 14.70 14.53
CA TRP A 544 -25.21 16.12 14.57
C TRP A 544 -24.03 16.45 13.65
N LYS A 545 -23.03 15.56 13.55
CA LYS A 545 -21.88 15.74 12.65
C LYS A 545 -22.31 15.66 11.18
N VAL A 546 -23.19 14.73 10.83
CA VAL A 546 -23.77 14.65 9.48
C VAL A 546 -24.53 15.94 9.12
N ARG A 547 -25.26 16.51 10.08
CA ARG A 547 -26.06 17.73 9.87
C ARG A 547 -25.26 19.04 9.85
N GLU A 548 -23.97 19.02 10.19
CA GLU A 548 -23.09 20.19 9.96
C GLU A 548 -22.96 20.50 8.46
N ARG A 549 -23.13 19.49 7.61
CA ARG A 549 -23.15 19.62 6.15
C ARG A 549 -24.59 19.52 5.63
N PRO A 550 -25.05 20.42 4.75
CA PRO A 550 -26.42 20.37 4.23
C PRO A 550 -26.67 19.12 3.38
N LYS A 551 -27.92 18.62 3.41
CA LYS A 551 -28.38 17.46 2.61
C LYS A 551 -28.01 17.55 1.12
N SER A 552 -28.04 18.76 0.56
CA SER A 552 -27.70 19.04 -0.84
C SER A 552 -26.27 18.64 -1.23
N ASP A 553 -25.33 18.67 -0.29
CA ASP A 553 -23.95 18.26 -0.54
C ASP A 553 -23.85 16.74 -0.68
N TYR A 554 -24.51 15.98 0.21
CA TYR A 554 -24.56 14.53 0.08
C TYR A 554 -25.22 14.10 -1.24
N VAL A 555 -26.29 14.79 -1.65
CA VAL A 555 -26.92 14.60 -2.96
C VAL A 555 -25.94 14.90 -4.10
N ARG A 556 -25.12 15.96 -3.99
CA ARG A 556 -24.07 16.28 -4.97
C ARG A 556 -23.01 15.19 -5.02
N PHE A 557 -22.52 14.70 -3.88
CA PHE A 557 -21.53 13.61 -3.83
C PHE A 557 -22.06 12.34 -4.48
N ARG A 558 -23.32 11.97 -4.20
CA ARG A 558 -23.95 10.79 -4.82
C ARG A 558 -24.12 10.96 -6.32
N LYS A 559 -24.52 12.16 -6.75
CA LYS A 559 -24.64 12.50 -8.17
C LYS A 559 -23.29 12.40 -8.89
N TRP A 560 -22.24 13.00 -8.31
CA TRP A 560 -20.87 12.89 -8.82
C TRP A 560 -20.44 11.43 -8.96
N LEU A 561 -20.65 10.63 -7.92
CA LEU A 561 -20.27 9.22 -7.92
C LEU A 561 -20.99 8.42 -9.02
N SER A 562 -22.28 8.70 -9.26
CA SER A 562 -23.04 8.09 -10.35
C SER A 562 -22.54 8.52 -11.73
N GLU A 563 -22.34 9.82 -11.94
CA GLU A 563 -22.13 10.43 -13.26
C GLU A 563 -20.68 10.49 -13.71
N THR A 564 -19.71 10.41 -12.79
CA THR A 564 -18.28 10.50 -13.11
C THR A 564 -17.87 9.42 -14.12
N PRO A 565 -17.01 9.72 -15.12
CA PRO A 565 -16.51 8.70 -16.05
C PRO A 565 -15.52 7.73 -15.40
N LEU A 566 -15.09 8.00 -14.16
CA LEU A 566 -14.16 7.15 -13.43
C LEU A 566 -14.75 5.75 -13.18
N LYS A 567 -13.86 4.75 -13.23
CA LYS A 567 -14.18 3.36 -12.86
C LYS A 567 -14.56 3.28 -11.37
N ASP A 568 -15.23 2.19 -11.01
CA ASP A 568 -15.76 1.92 -9.66
C ASP A 568 -14.68 2.00 -8.57
N ASP A 569 -13.52 1.42 -8.83
CA ASP A 569 -12.37 1.39 -7.93
C ASP A 569 -11.78 2.79 -7.67
N LEU A 570 -11.56 3.58 -8.73
CA LEU A 570 -11.00 4.93 -8.63
C LEU A 570 -11.97 5.89 -7.95
N SER A 571 -13.24 5.89 -8.37
CA SER A 571 -14.27 6.74 -7.77
C SER A 571 -14.54 6.37 -6.31
N GLY A 572 -14.52 5.07 -5.98
CA GLY A 572 -14.58 4.58 -4.60
C GLY A 572 -13.38 5.04 -3.76
N ARG A 573 -12.15 4.99 -4.31
CA ARG A 573 -10.93 5.45 -3.62
C ARG A 573 -10.96 6.94 -3.29
N ILE A 574 -11.44 7.77 -4.22
CA ILE A 574 -11.59 9.21 -3.98
C ILE A 574 -12.56 9.44 -2.81
N MET A 575 -13.69 8.72 -2.77
CA MET A 575 -14.63 8.80 -1.67
C MET A 575 -14.05 8.30 -0.35
N GLU A 576 -13.33 7.17 -0.36
CA GLU A 576 -12.63 6.60 0.80
C GLU A 576 -11.76 7.64 1.48
N TYR A 577 -10.94 8.36 0.71
CA TYR A 577 -10.05 9.43 1.19
C TYR A 577 -10.72 10.79 1.31
N SER A 578 -12.04 10.88 1.11
CA SER A 578 -12.79 12.12 1.31
C SER A 578 -13.64 12.09 2.57
N TRP A 579 -13.95 10.92 3.16
CA TRP A 579 -14.89 10.80 4.27
C TRP A 579 -14.52 11.64 5.49
N HIS A 580 -13.26 11.59 5.94
CA HIS A 580 -12.81 12.37 7.10
C HIS A 580 -12.95 13.88 6.84
N MET A 581 -12.67 14.34 5.62
CA MET A 581 -12.85 15.74 5.21
C MET A 581 -14.32 16.12 5.03
N ILE A 582 -15.17 15.22 4.54
CA ILE A 582 -16.63 15.41 4.47
C ILE A 582 -17.17 15.73 5.87
N PHE A 583 -16.63 15.07 6.90
CA PHE A 583 -16.97 15.25 8.31
C PHE A 583 -16.02 16.19 9.09
N GLY A 584 -15.33 17.09 8.37
CA GLY A 584 -14.67 18.25 8.97
C GLY A 584 -13.30 17.98 9.62
N GLN A 585 -12.68 16.83 9.36
CA GLN A 585 -11.28 16.60 9.71
C GLN A 585 -10.34 17.23 8.67
N GLY A 586 -9.09 17.47 9.06
CA GLY A 586 -8.05 17.97 8.15
C GLY A 586 -7.67 16.95 7.07
N PRO A 587 -7.00 17.38 5.98
CA PRO A 587 -6.61 16.50 4.88
C PRO A 587 -5.75 15.30 5.30
N VAL A 588 -4.89 15.50 6.28
CA VAL A 588 -4.15 14.44 6.98
C VAL A 588 -4.77 14.23 8.36
N TYR A 589 -5.44 13.10 8.56
CA TYR A 589 -6.05 12.69 9.82
C TYR A 589 -5.51 11.31 10.25
N CYS A 590 -4.35 11.34 10.90
CA CYS A 590 -3.61 10.17 11.33
C CYS A 590 -3.29 10.27 12.83
N PRO A 591 -4.27 10.01 13.73
CA PRO A 591 -3.97 9.89 15.15
C PRO A 591 -2.99 8.73 15.39
N THR A 592 -2.18 8.79 16.43
CA THR A 592 -1.26 7.68 16.74
C THR A 592 -2.05 6.40 17.01
N ALA A 593 -1.47 5.24 16.69
CA ALA A 593 -2.12 3.96 16.92
C ALA A 593 -2.52 3.79 18.41
N GLU A 594 -1.66 4.19 19.33
CA GLU A 594 -1.93 4.20 20.78
C GLU A 594 -3.17 5.04 21.13
N GLU A 595 -3.22 6.29 20.65
CA GLU A 595 -4.33 7.20 20.91
C GLU A 595 -5.64 6.64 20.33
N CYS A 596 -5.59 6.15 19.09
CA CYS A 596 -6.75 5.61 18.42
C CYS A 596 -7.29 4.36 19.14
N TYR A 597 -6.45 3.37 19.44
CA TYR A 597 -6.89 2.16 20.15
C TYR A 597 -7.45 2.48 21.54
N CYS A 598 -6.82 3.39 22.28
CA CYS A 598 -7.32 3.79 23.60
C CYS A 598 -8.66 4.52 23.50
N LYS A 599 -8.77 5.53 22.63
CA LYS A 599 -9.96 6.40 22.60
C LYS A 599 -11.14 5.81 21.84
N VAL A 600 -10.89 5.12 20.73
CA VAL A 600 -11.94 4.52 19.89
C VAL A 600 -12.39 3.16 20.44
N PHE A 601 -11.47 2.39 21.01
CA PHE A 601 -11.73 1.00 21.43
C PHE A 601 -11.44 0.74 22.92
N GLY A 602 -11.09 1.73 23.73
CA GLY A 602 -10.81 1.52 25.16
C GLY A 602 -9.60 0.62 25.43
N LEU A 603 -8.74 0.38 24.43
CA LEU A 603 -7.53 -0.44 24.55
C LEU A 603 -6.34 0.45 24.87
N CYS A 604 -6.27 0.93 26.12
CA CYS A 604 -5.27 1.92 26.54
C CYS A 604 -3.95 1.31 27.04
N ASP A 605 -3.95 0.03 27.41
CA ASP A 605 -2.77 -0.65 27.99
C ASP A 605 -1.97 -1.43 26.92
N LEU A 606 -1.79 -0.83 25.75
CA LEU A 606 -1.07 -1.45 24.63
C LEU A 606 0.40 -1.02 24.61
N THR A 607 1.29 -1.96 24.29
CA THR A 607 2.69 -1.63 23.99
C THR A 607 2.80 -1.18 22.53
N CYS A 608 2.99 0.11 22.29
CA CYS A 608 3.11 0.68 20.95
C CYS A 608 4.57 1.10 20.71
N PRO A 609 5.33 0.39 19.85
CA PRO A 609 6.75 0.68 19.65
C PRO A 609 7.02 2.01 18.93
N ASN A 610 6.02 2.54 18.23
CA ASN A 610 6.06 3.81 17.52
C ASN A 610 4.62 4.34 17.32
N GLU A 611 4.48 5.51 16.71
CA GLU A 611 3.18 6.16 16.46
C GLU A 611 2.25 5.39 15.51
N ARG A 612 2.77 4.41 14.76
CA ARG A 612 2.12 3.79 13.61
C ARG A 612 1.39 2.49 13.95
N GLU A 613 1.83 1.80 14.99
CA GLU A 613 1.37 0.44 15.30
C GLU A 613 1.44 0.14 16.80
N CYS A 614 0.67 -0.88 17.22
CA CYS A 614 0.74 -1.44 18.56
C CYS A 614 0.94 -2.96 18.51
N ALA A 615 1.83 -3.47 19.36
CA ALA A 615 2.21 -4.87 19.39
C ALA A 615 0.98 -5.76 19.64
N GLY A 616 0.85 -6.82 18.84
CA GLY A 616 -0.23 -7.80 18.99
C GLY A 616 -1.62 -7.25 18.69
N ARG A 617 -1.75 -6.17 17.91
CA ARG A 617 -3.04 -5.68 17.43
C ARG A 617 -3.30 -6.04 15.98
N TYR A 618 -2.52 -5.43 15.10
CA TYR A 618 -2.72 -5.55 13.67
C TYR A 618 -1.39 -5.82 13.00
N VAL A 619 -1.38 -6.78 12.10
CA VAL A 619 -0.33 -7.01 11.13
C VAL A 619 -1.03 -7.09 9.79
N LEU A 620 -0.49 -6.46 8.76
CA LEU A 620 -1.06 -6.62 7.41
C LEU A 620 -1.03 -8.11 7.05
N PRO A 621 -2.19 -8.74 6.81
CA PRO A 621 -2.21 -10.16 6.52
C PRO A 621 -1.57 -10.44 5.17
N PRO A 622 -1.11 -11.68 4.97
CA PRO A 622 -0.63 -12.12 3.67
C PRO A 622 -1.67 -12.07 2.54
N TYR A 623 -2.95 -12.16 2.82
CA TYR A 623 -3.94 -12.19 1.75
C TYR A 623 -5.05 -11.23 2.15
N SER A 624 -5.53 -10.44 1.19
CA SER A 624 -6.75 -9.65 1.36
C SER A 624 -7.98 -10.55 1.56
N THR A 625 -7.91 -11.81 1.12
CA THR A 625 -8.94 -12.83 1.37
C THR A 625 -8.50 -13.78 2.48
N LEU A 626 -9.37 -13.96 3.48
CA LEU A 626 -9.12 -14.92 4.56
C LEU A 626 -9.44 -16.35 4.10
N PRO A 627 -8.74 -17.38 4.62
CA PRO A 627 -8.95 -18.77 4.24
C PRO A 627 -10.36 -19.26 4.55
N GLN A 628 -10.83 -20.23 3.76
CA GLN A 628 -12.07 -20.93 4.10
C GLN A 628 -11.89 -21.69 5.42
N GLY A 629 -12.78 -21.43 6.38
CA GLY A 629 -12.68 -21.98 7.74
C GLY A 629 -11.93 -21.10 8.75
N TRP A 630 -11.49 -19.90 8.36
CA TRP A 630 -11.01 -18.88 9.30
C TRP A 630 -12.07 -18.59 10.38
N PRO A 631 -11.68 -18.39 11.66
CA PRO A 631 -10.32 -18.26 12.19
C PRO A 631 -9.67 -19.59 12.60
N TYR A 632 -10.36 -20.72 12.46
CA TYR A 632 -9.88 -22.02 12.91
C TYR A 632 -8.91 -22.70 11.94
N ILE A 633 -8.92 -22.27 10.68
CA ILE A 633 -7.99 -22.72 9.65
C ILE A 633 -7.15 -21.54 9.18
N GLY A 634 -5.83 -21.65 9.33
CA GLY A 634 -4.87 -20.64 8.90
C GLY A 634 -4.57 -20.70 7.42
N TRP A 635 -3.80 -19.73 6.94
CA TRP A 635 -3.48 -19.61 5.51
C TRP A 635 -2.68 -20.78 4.93
N LYS A 636 -2.00 -21.56 5.77
CA LYS A 636 -1.28 -22.78 5.38
C LYS A 636 -2.15 -24.04 5.57
N GLY A 637 -3.45 -23.88 5.82
CA GLY A 637 -4.38 -24.97 6.10
C GLY A 637 -4.23 -25.58 7.51
N GLN A 638 -3.38 -24.98 8.36
CA GLN A 638 -3.15 -25.44 9.72
C GLN A 638 -4.34 -25.14 10.62
N GLN A 639 -4.60 -26.02 11.59
CA GLN A 639 -5.56 -25.70 12.64
C GLN A 639 -5.00 -24.61 13.54
N GLN A 640 -5.88 -23.68 13.93
CA GLN A 640 -5.58 -22.57 14.83
C GLN A 640 -6.60 -22.56 15.96
N ASP A 641 -6.16 -22.10 17.13
CA ASP A 641 -7.04 -21.81 18.25
C ASP A 641 -7.11 -20.29 18.47
N PRO A 642 -8.22 -19.64 18.08
CA PRO A 642 -8.44 -18.20 18.25
C PRO A 642 -8.31 -17.68 19.69
N SER A 643 -8.32 -18.57 20.68
CA SER A 643 -8.14 -18.21 22.09
C SER A 643 -6.68 -18.06 22.53
N THR A 644 -5.71 -18.45 21.70
CA THR A 644 -4.29 -18.59 22.13
C THR A 644 -3.35 -17.45 21.75
N GLY A 645 -3.75 -16.47 20.93
CA GLY A 645 -2.89 -15.32 20.57
C GLY A 645 -2.97 -14.92 19.10
N LEU A 646 -1.97 -14.22 18.55
CA LEU A 646 -1.93 -13.88 17.13
C LEU A 646 -1.96 -15.16 16.26
N PRO A 647 -2.65 -15.17 15.11
CA PRO A 647 -2.57 -16.28 14.16
C PRO A 647 -1.12 -16.52 13.72
N GLU A 648 -0.71 -17.79 13.63
CA GLU A 648 0.62 -18.13 13.11
C GLU A 648 0.71 -17.71 11.63
N SER A 649 1.59 -16.73 11.36
CA SER A 649 1.91 -16.22 10.03
C SER A 649 2.58 -17.27 9.13
#